data_AF-A0A2G6G4T5-F1
#
_entry.id   AF-A0A2G6G4T5-F1
#
_cell.length_a   1.000
_cell.length_b   1.000
_cell.length_c   1.000
_cell.angle_alpha   90.00
_cell.angle_beta   90.00
_cell.angle_gamma   90.00
#
_symmetry.space_group_name_H-M   'P 1'
#
loop_
_entity.id
_entity.type
_entity.pdbx_description
1 polymer ?
#
loop_
_entity_poly.entity_id
_entity_poly.type
_entity_poly.pdbx_seq_one_letter_code
_entity_poly.pdbx_strand_id
1 'polypeptide(L)'
;MKKFTMFACLALTLAFALNAFAEDYPQRALGHDSVFHGGSTSFAKDVCDTVFLIGPWGSDAQANGQFEASFDGQNSNGIPAWNDWTSVDLTAGSADSHWHVSSYEGGVNGSLAAYCGDETLEACSDEDPVGGYGNGWVDVLQYSYAVADPSAPCTVTVTGVASSNTEPGYDYVYFRFETADGLQDGTEPWDGVHDAEAFTASFDYNPSQYVGENADEIRFQFDFRSDSGYSDQDCLYTSDGGVRIDDVNITISNGGLDYTENFDDGELGDWNIVTPPSVGDFAQLWQNLADKDPCFSNYSAQVGFINTGEQVPGVDGSPCVNWCYGPGGYIVNTTGGASLDPNAYLHNAVESPVLDWPADPAYIGCAFTFGVYRHEDLTPDSPGMFYTWSVRSATADEDINEADWRNRNFVYYGGPDYVRAGDDVSDLLVPGRTKVQVQLAAFELGWQFGYIGDDGTPAPYFDNVRLKAYCQEGPAMSTRAIDLAQDNWPEIQILDMTNLASNSVRFDMANNNGTPNQTHNTPGDSIVVQIASVRPGGELVSNRLVYSMQRNPVFDSVRDPNWGATGSVDGVPVVGGNGQVIADKFAYDLPDTGFLFPGDVLHYYIEATDEAGGVAQTATLPADIEGFGDFSHPLAYNRNYTVRALPTVDAAGVTPKILFWNDFASRGGEDEWLSSLDNIGLELGVHYDMYYTNGPSSGVGNGLGGRASVELLSNYNHLLYTSGDLGAMTLGDGRNDPGDDVSLISNWLFNYEVNAFFTGDNLVSDLSANNHSNFLDTYMNVVFSTANILTSIGNQTSPLVLPVAGNSVFFVTPAWIAYGGCPGINNFDGVQAGEGAERLARFTNDSGVPSYDYSAATLNVMDNGNKVITMPYDLMFIHTDPENIPGSGLSARASVLKEVLSYFGLDDPSWQPTPVPGVEQFYAKNYPNPFNPTTKIEFNMPKAGHLTLKIYNVRGELVKTLIDEQRAAGADHIMWDGTNDLGSPVSSGVYFYEARAAGEVSVNKMALVK
;
A
#
# COMPACT_ATOMS: atom_id res chain seq x y z
N MET A 1 -40.67 -26.47 11.39
CA MET A 1 -39.24 -26.58 11.76
C MET A 1 -38.26 -26.38 10.61
N LYS A 2 -38.67 -26.24 9.33
CA LYS A 2 -37.74 -25.89 8.21
C LYS A 2 -37.72 -24.40 7.79
N LYS A 3 -38.56 -23.54 8.38
CA LYS A 3 -38.61 -22.10 8.07
C LYS A 3 -37.95 -21.18 9.10
N PHE A 4 -37.56 -21.73 10.27
CA PHE A 4 -36.90 -20.95 11.34
C PHE A 4 -35.38 -20.82 11.12
N THR A 5 -34.79 -21.69 10.30
CA THR A 5 -33.35 -21.68 9.96
C THR A 5 -33.01 -20.65 8.87
N MET A 6 -33.96 -20.29 8.01
CA MET A 6 -33.74 -19.35 6.89
C MET A 6 -33.71 -17.88 7.33
N PHE A 7 -34.48 -17.51 8.36
CA PHE A 7 -34.52 -16.13 8.87
C PHE A 7 -33.34 -15.77 9.78
N ALA A 8 -32.74 -16.76 10.45
CA ALA A 8 -31.52 -16.56 11.22
C ALA A 8 -30.30 -16.35 10.30
N CYS A 9 -30.26 -17.03 9.14
CA CYS A 9 -29.21 -16.78 8.13
C CYS A 9 -29.36 -15.41 7.45
N LEU A 10 -30.59 -14.95 7.17
CA LEU A 10 -30.83 -13.68 6.47
C LEU A 10 -30.57 -12.43 7.33
N ALA A 11 -30.81 -12.53 8.64
CA ALA A 11 -30.53 -11.44 9.58
C ALA A 11 -29.04 -11.35 9.96
N LEU A 12 -28.31 -12.46 9.94
CA LEU A 12 -26.85 -12.45 10.06
C LEU A 12 -26.21 -11.85 8.81
N THR A 13 -26.65 -12.24 7.60
CA THR A 13 -26.07 -11.73 6.34
C THR A 13 -26.33 -10.25 6.10
N LEU A 14 -27.47 -9.68 6.53
CA LEU A 14 -27.71 -8.24 6.40
C LEU A 14 -26.88 -7.37 7.36
N ALA A 15 -26.52 -7.88 8.55
CA ALA A 15 -25.68 -7.17 9.51
C ALA A 15 -24.19 -7.18 9.10
N PHE A 16 -23.73 -8.21 8.40
CA PHE A 16 -22.39 -8.26 7.81
C PHE A 16 -22.29 -7.41 6.54
N ALA A 17 -23.36 -7.34 5.73
CA ALA A 17 -23.36 -6.53 4.50
C ALA A 17 -23.28 -5.02 4.78
N LEU A 18 -23.92 -4.50 5.83
CA LEU A 18 -23.93 -3.05 6.10
C LEU A 18 -22.59 -2.48 6.62
N ASN A 19 -21.73 -3.32 7.20
CA ASN A 19 -20.38 -2.91 7.63
C ASN A 19 -19.32 -3.10 6.53
N ALA A 20 -19.59 -3.88 5.49
CA ALA A 20 -18.63 -4.14 4.40
C ALA A 20 -18.53 -3.00 3.36
N PHE A 21 -19.55 -2.13 3.30
CA PHE A 21 -19.67 -1.12 2.23
C PHE A 21 -19.51 0.34 2.69
N ALA A 22 -19.04 0.58 3.92
CA ALA A 22 -18.96 1.93 4.49
C ALA A 22 -17.57 2.59 4.43
N GLU A 23 -16.54 1.95 3.85
CA GLU A 23 -15.22 2.58 3.63
C GLU A 23 -14.75 2.37 2.19
N ASP A 24 -15.31 3.16 1.26
CA ASP A 24 -14.77 3.36 -0.10
C ASP A 24 -13.66 4.45 -0.07
N TYR A 25 -12.72 4.30 0.86
CA TYR A 25 -11.43 4.97 0.79
C TYR A 25 -10.40 3.95 0.29
N PRO A 26 -9.64 4.24 -0.78
CA PRO A 26 -8.37 3.58 -1.01
C PRO A 26 -7.40 4.10 0.05
N GLN A 27 -7.50 3.59 1.29
CA GLN A 27 -6.57 3.95 2.37
C GLN A 27 -6.05 2.72 3.11
N ARG A 28 -5.84 1.60 2.39
CA ARG A 28 -5.11 0.46 2.95
C ARG A 28 -4.08 -0.12 1.98
N ALA A 29 -3.29 0.77 1.36
CA ALA A 29 -1.94 0.39 0.96
C ALA A 29 -1.09 0.22 2.23
N LEU A 30 -1.18 -0.96 2.85
CA LEU A 30 -0.16 -1.44 3.78
C LEU A 30 1.08 -1.82 2.95
N GLY A 31 1.84 -0.80 2.57
CA GLY A 31 3.11 -0.97 1.86
C GLY A 31 3.52 0.35 1.23
N HIS A 32 4.67 0.84 1.67
CA HIS A 32 5.60 1.76 0.99
C HIS A 32 5.08 2.36 -0.33
N ASP A 33 4.86 3.67 -0.34
CA ASP A 33 4.45 4.51 -1.49
C ASP A 33 2.95 4.59 -1.79
N SER A 34 2.19 5.19 -0.86
CA SER A 34 0.87 5.74 -1.21
C SER A 34 1.02 6.76 -2.34
N VAL A 35 0.55 6.41 -3.53
CA VAL A 35 0.49 7.33 -4.67
C VAL A 35 -0.75 8.20 -4.51
N PHE A 36 -0.53 9.52 -4.50
CA PHE A 36 -1.59 10.52 -4.47
C PHE A 36 -1.92 10.95 -5.88
N HIS A 37 -3.21 11.17 -6.13
CA HIS A 37 -3.71 11.49 -7.46
C HIS A 37 -4.48 12.80 -7.50
N GLY A 38 -4.29 13.51 -8.61
CA GLY A 38 -4.97 14.75 -8.90
C GLY A 38 -6.19 14.52 -9.79
N GLY A 39 -7.05 15.52 -9.89
CA GLY A 39 -8.26 15.46 -10.69
C GLY A 39 -9.15 16.65 -10.43
N SER A 40 -10.46 16.48 -10.67
CA SER A 40 -11.48 17.49 -10.39
C SER A 40 -12.47 16.99 -9.34
N THR A 41 -12.87 17.85 -8.40
CA THR A 41 -13.93 17.55 -7.41
C THR A 41 -15.33 17.51 -8.00
N SER A 42 -15.54 18.08 -9.20
CA SER A 42 -16.88 18.26 -9.78
C SER A 42 -17.53 16.96 -10.24
N PHE A 43 -16.77 15.87 -10.31
CA PHE A 43 -17.26 14.52 -10.63
C PHE A 43 -17.07 13.60 -9.42
N ALA A 44 -17.84 13.89 -8.37
CA ALA A 44 -17.92 13.03 -7.19
C ALA A 44 -18.31 11.58 -7.58
N LYS A 45 -17.92 10.64 -6.71
CA LYS A 45 -18.15 9.18 -6.68
C LYS A 45 -19.48 8.62 -7.25
N ASP A 46 -20.48 9.46 -7.51
CA ASP A 46 -21.84 9.14 -7.92
C ASP A 46 -22.03 9.01 -9.45
N VAL A 47 -21.02 9.39 -10.27
CA VAL A 47 -21.01 9.21 -11.74
C VAL A 47 -19.86 8.32 -12.20
N CYS A 48 -19.38 7.46 -11.30
CA CYS A 48 -18.38 6.48 -11.64
C CYS A 48 -19.05 5.22 -12.16
N ASP A 49 -18.39 4.58 -13.11
CA ASP A 49 -18.79 3.29 -13.60
C ASP A 49 -17.76 2.24 -13.13
N THR A 50 -18.24 1.17 -12.50
CA THR A 50 -17.39 0.17 -11.84
C THR A 50 -17.69 -1.21 -12.40
N VAL A 51 -16.64 -1.93 -12.79
CA VAL A 51 -16.71 -3.34 -13.16
C VAL A 51 -16.01 -4.18 -12.10
N PHE A 52 -16.72 -5.16 -11.56
CA PHE A 52 -16.15 -6.16 -10.67
C PHE A 52 -15.64 -7.32 -11.51
N LEU A 53 -14.34 -7.55 -11.54
CA LEU A 53 -13.74 -8.64 -12.31
C LEU A 53 -13.68 -9.93 -11.48
N ILE A 54 -13.38 -9.82 -10.19
CA ILE A 54 -13.42 -10.88 -9.18
C ILE A 54 -14.14 -10.33 -7.94
N GLY A 55 -15.15 -11.03 -7.39
CA GLY A 55 -15.96 -10.48 -6.31
C GLY A 55 -16.97 -11.43 -5.66
N PRO A 56 -17.79 -10.93 -4.72
CA PRO A 56 -18.68 -11.73 -3.89
C PRO A 56 -19.76 -12.49 -4.69
N TRP A 57 -20.10 -13.68 -4.20
CA TRP A 57 -21.17 -14.54 -4.73
C TRP A 57 -22.52 -13.80 -4.85
N GLY A 58 -23.10 -13.76 -6.05
CA GLY A 58 -24.51 -13.41 -6.26
C GLY A 58 -24.80 -11.99 -6.79
N SER A 59 -23.87 -11.36 -7.50
CA SER A 59 -24.17 -10.18 -8.34
C SER A 59 -24.27 -10.60 -9.82
N ASP A 60 -25.22 -10.03 -10.55
CA ASP A 60 -25.32 -10.18 -12.03
C ASP A 60 -24.32 -9.24 -12.77
N ALA A 61 -23.37 -8.64 -12.04
CA ALA A 61 -22.60 -7.46 -12.47
C ALA A 61 -21.47 -7.74 -13.50
N GLN A 62 -21.44 -8.94 -14.09
CA GLN A 62 -20.23 -9.51 -14.72
C GLN A 62 -20.45 -10.11 -16.12
N ALA A 63 -21.62 -9.96 -16.73
CA ALA A 63 -22.01 -10.79 -17.88
C ALA A 63 -21.52 -10.33 -19.27
N ASN A 64 -20.85 -9.19 -19.43
CA ASN A 64 -20.48 -8.67 -20.76
C ASN A 64 -19.12 -7.96 -20.88
N GLY A 65 -18.31 -7.86 -19.81
CA GLY A 65 -17.03 -7.13 -19.88
C GLY A 65 -17.19 -5.62 -20.12
N GLN A 66 -18.34 -5.04 -19.78
CA GLN A 66 -18.62 -3.61 -19.90
C GLN A 66 -18.82 -2.99 -18.51
N PHE A 67 -18.48 -1.71 -18.41
CA PHE A 67 -18.80 -0.84 -17.30
C PHE A 67 -20.35 -0.72 -17.15
N GLU A 68 -20.89 -0.89 -15.94
CA GLU A 68 -22.32 -0.83 -15.58
C GLU A 68 -22.83 0.55 -15.10
N ALA A 69 -23.87 1.08 -15.77
CA ALA A 69 -24.60 2.26 -15.28
C ALA A 69 -25.35 1.95 -13.96
N SER A 70 -25.02 2.65 -12.87
CA SER A 70 -25.64 2.41 -11.55
C SER A 70 -27.09 2.94 -11.43
N PHE A 71 -28.00 2.11 -10.89
CA PHE A 71 -28.86 2.43 -9.74
C PHE A 71 -29.63 1.17 -9.26
N ASP A 72 -29.50 0.85 -7.96
CA ASP A 72 -30.46 0.14 -7.09
C ASP A 72 -30.79 -1.38 -7.18
N GLY A 73 -29.79 -2.23 -7.40
CA GLY A 73 -29.70 -3.47 -6.61
C GLY A 73 -30.47 -4.72 -7.04
N GLN A 74 -29.84 -5.84 -6.69
CA GLN A 74 -30.36 -7.21 -6.64
C GLN A 74 -30.95 -7.77 -7.93
N ASN A 75 -30.12 -8.53 -8.62
CA ASN A 75 -30.62 -9.56 -9.49
C ASN A 75 -29.73 -10.79 -9.40
N SER A 76 -30.46 -11.88 -9.22
CA SER A 76 -30.01 -13.22 -8.91
C SER A 76 -30.01 -14.00 -10.21
N ASN A 77 -28.87 -14.53 -10.65
CA ASN A 77 -28.63 -15.96 -10.90
C ASN A 77 -27.24 -16.21 -11.55
N GLY A 78 -26.32 -16.85 -10.80
CA GLY A 78 -25.26 -17.74 -11.32
C GLY A 78 -24.08 -17.09 -12.06
N ILE A 79 -22.85 -17.41 -11.62
CA ILE A 79 -21.57 -16.88 -12.16
C ILE A 79 -20.83 -17.98 -12.95
N PRO A 80 -20.15 -17.69 -14.08
CA PRO A 80 -19.08 -18.55 -14.62
C PRO A 80 -17.81 -18.45 -13.76
N ALA A 81 -17.09 -19.54 -13.55
CA ALA A 81 -15.99 -19.59 -12.57
C ALA A 81 -14.79 -18.68 -12.86
N TRP A 82 -14.57 -18.23 -14.10
CA TRP A 82 -13.34 -17.51 -14.47
C TRP A 82 -13.57 -16.17 -15.16
N ASN A 83 -14.81 -15.78 -15.48
CA ASN A 83 -15.12 -14.59 -16.29
C ASN A 83 -14.19 -14.40 -17.50
N ASP A 84 -13.81 -15.49 -18.18
CA ASP A 84 -12.86 -15.46 -19.31
C ASP A 84 -11.51 -14.80 -19.01
N TRP A 85 -11.09 -14.77 -17.74
CA TRP A 85 -9.69 -14.52 -17.40
C TRP A 85 -8.82 -15.54 -18.14
N THR A 86 -7.54 -15.26 -18.32
CA THR A 86 -6.59 -16.19 -18.94
C THR A 86 -5.38 -16.29 -18.03
N SER A 87 -5.01 -17.49 -17.66
CA SER A 87 -3.78 -17.76 -16.93
C SER A 87 -2.64 -17.80 -17.92
N VAL A 88 -1.53 -17.24 -17.50
CA VAL A 88 -0.34 -17.09 -18.30
C VAL A 88 0.84 -17.58 -17.48
N ASP A 89 1.56 -18.55 -18.03
CA ASP A 89 2.89 -18.88 -17.54
C ASP A 89 3.88 -17.92 -18.20
N LEU A 90 4.36 -16.94 -17.45
CA LEU A 90 5.30 -15.93 -17.95
C LEU A 90 6.72 -16.50 -18.15
N THR A 91 6.98 -17.72 -17.67
CA THR A 91 8.24 -18.44 -17.94
C THR A 91 8.18 -19.22 -19.25
N ALA A 92 6.98 -19.46 -19.79
CA ALA A 92 6.85 -20.00 -21.13
C ALA A 92 7.30 -18.88 -22.07
N GLY A 93 8.54 -18.96 -22.55
CA GLY A 93 9.10 -17.96 -23.46
C GLY A 93 8.09 -17.61 -24.55
N SER A 94 8.06 -16.33 -24.92
CA SER A 94 7.25 -15.83 -26.03
C SER A 94 7.37 -16.79 -27.22
N ALA A 95 6.25 -17.11 -27.87
CA ALA A 95 6.26 -17.98 -29.05
C ALA A 95 7.10 -17.39 -30.20
N ASP A 96 7.42 -16.10 -30.11
CA ASP A 96 8.27 -15.36 -31.02
C ASP A 96 9.64 -15.15 -30.36
N SER A 97 10.67 -15.79 -30.90
CA SER A 97 12.06 -15.56 -30.48
C SER A 97 12.64 -14.35 -31.20
N HIS A 98 13.54 -13.67 -30.52
CA HIS A 98 14.26 -12.50 -31.05
C HIS A 98 15.55 -12.89 -31.76
N TRP A 99 15.87 -14.19 -31.85
CA TRP A 99 17.02 -14.68 -32.62
C TRP A 99 16.74 -14.71 -34.12
N HIS A 100 17.60 -14.04 -34.89
CA HIS A 100 17.60 -14.07 -36.35
C HIS A 100 19.01 -13.76 -36.89
N VAL A 101 19.21 -13.83 -38.21
CA VAL A 101 20.48 -13.44 -38.83
C VAL A 101 20.37 -12.01 -39.35
N SER A 102 21.30 -11.14 -38.96
CA SER A 102 21.25 -9.72 -39.30
C SER A 102 22.64 -9.09 -39.53
N SER A 103 22.64 -7.97 -40.25
CA SER A 103 23.75 -7.02 -40.37
C SER A 103 23.57 -5.76 -39.52
N TYR A 104 22.62 -5.73 -38.58
CA TYR A 104 22.31 -4.58 -37.73
C TYR A 104 23.57 -4.05 -37.02
N GLU A 105 23.74 -2.72 -37.05
CA GLU A 105 24.95 -1.99 -36.65
C GLU A 105 26.27 -2.53 -37.27
N GLY A 106 26.19 -3.08 -38.49
CA GLY A 106 27.34 -3.44 -39.31
C GLY A 106 27.93 -4.83 -39.08
N GLY A 107 27.27 -5.72 -38.33
CA GLY A 107 27.72 -7.09 -38.07
C GLY A 107 29.10 -7.21 -37.40
N VAL A 108 29.42 -8.38 -36.85
CA VAL A 108 30.76 -8.56 -36.25
C VAL A 108 31.79 -8.55 -37.38
N ASN A 109 32.73 -7.61 -37.38
CA ASN A 109 33.69 -7.40 -38.48
C ASN A 109 33.10 -7.03 -39.87
N GLY A 110 31.82 -6.70 -40.01
CA GLY A 110 31.22 -6.36 -41.32
C GLY A 110 30.39 -7.45 -42.01
N SER A 111 30.23 -8.63 -41.41
CA SER A 111 29.48 -9.80 -41.93
C SER A 111 28.02 -9.85 -41.45
N LEU A 112 27.26 -10.87 -41.85
CA LEU A 112 26.02 -11.21 -41.13
C LEU A 112 26.37 -11.94 -39.83
N ALA A 113 25.57 -11.75 -38.78
CA ALA A 113 25.75 -12.43 -37.50
C ALA A 113 24.42 -12.99 -36.99
N ALA A 114 24.47 -14.03 -36.15
CA ALA A 114 23.31 -14.40 -35.35
C ALA A 114 23.07 -13.29 -34.32
N TYR A 115 21.89 -12.69 -34.35
CA TYR A 115 21.51 -11.52 -33.57
C TYR A 115 20.27 -11.82 -32.73
N CYS A 116 20.33 -11.50 -31.44
CA CYS A 116 19.20 -11.50 -30.52
C CYS A 116 18.81 -10.04 -30.25
N GLY A 117 17.70 -9.59 -30.84
CA GLY A 117 17.25 -8.20 -30.82
C GLY A 117 16.04 -7.96 -31.71
N ASP A 118 15.48 -6.76 -31.69
CA ASP A 118 14.41 -6.31 -32.57
C ASP A 118 14.83 -5.01 -33.27
N GLU A 119 14.99 -5.06 -34.60
CA GLU A 119 15.37 -3.91 -35.45
C GLU A 119 14.23 -2.91 -35.68
N THR A 120 13.03 -3.18 -35.15
CA THR A 120 11.85 -2.34 -35.33
C THR A 120 11.52 -1.48 -34.12
N LEU A 121 12.20 -1.66 -32.99
CA LEU A 121 12.08 -0.81 -31.81
C LEU A 121 12.41 0.64 -32.16
N GLU A 122 11.52 1.57 -31.81
CA GLU A 122 11.72 2.98 -32.10
C GLU A 122 12.92 3.53 -31.32
N ALA A 123 13.72 4.38 -31.98
CA ALA A 123 14.86 5.02 -31.34
C ALA A 123 14.41 5.91 -30.18
N CYS A 124 15.08 5.79 -29.04
CA CYS A 124 14.76 6.55 -27.85
C CYS A 124 15.28 7.99 -27.89
N SER A 125 16.20 8.29 -28.82
CA SER A 125 16.68 9.66 -29.07
C SER A 125 17.25 9.83 -30.48
N ASP A 126 17.53 11.08 -30.87
CA ASP A 126 18.20 11.38 -32.15
C ASP A 126 19.63 10.79 -32.27
N GLU A 127 20.24 10.41 -31.14
CA GLU A 127 21.60 9.83 -31.07
C GLU A 127 21.58 8.30 -31.02
N ASP A 128 20.39 7.70 -30.87
CA ASP A 128 20.13 6.28 -30.72
C ASP A 128 19.66 5.68 -32.06
N PRO A 129 20.26 4.59 -32.57
CA PRO A 129 19.75 3.93 -33.77
C PRO A 129 18.39 3.26 -33.51
N VAL A 130 17.64 2.97 -34.58
CA VAL A 130 16.38 2.23 -34.47
C VAL A 130 16.71 0.75 -34.29
N GLY A 131 16.23 0.16 -33.20
CA GLY A 131 16.39 -1.26 -32.89
C GLY A 131 17.11 -1.47 -31.56
N GLY A 132 16.94 -2.64 -30.95
CA GLY A 132 17.44 -2.88 -29.59
C GLY A 132 16.97 -4.21 -28.99
N TYR A 133 16.82 -4.27 -27.68
CA TYR A 133 16.13 -5.37 -26.98
C TYR A 133 15.04 -4.82 -26.03
N GLY A 134 14.16 -5.71 -25.56
CA GLY A 134 13.03 -5.36 -24.71
C GLY A 134 13.07 -6.00 -23.32
N ASN A 135 12.06 -5.68 -22.51
CA ASN A 135 11.98 -6.11 -21.11
C ASN A 135 11.48 -7.57 -21.00
N GLY A 136 12.07 -8.34 -20.09
CA GLY A 136 11.65 -9.69 -19.71
C GLY A 136 11.90 -10.75 -20.78
N TRP A 137 12.86 -10.53 -21.67
CA TRP A 137 13.20 -11.46 -22.75
C TRP A 137 13.95 -12.66 -22.19
N VAL A 138 13.64 -13.86 -22.72
CA VAL A 138 14.35 -15.10 -22.42
C VAL A 138 14.49 -15.89 -23.71
N ASP A 139 15.66 -15.79 -24.34
CA ASP A 139 15.88 -16.27 -25.70
C ASP A 139 17.09 -17.20 -25.77
N VAL A 140 16.87 -18.43 -26.29
CA VAL A 140 17.91 -19.46 -26.35
C VAL A 140 18.18 -19.89 -27.78
N LEU A 141 19.45 -19.78 -28.20
CA LEU A 141 19.96 -20.33 -29.45
C LEU A 141 20.89 -21.51 -29.14
N GLN A 142 20.50 -22.71 -29.56
CA GLN A 142 21.12 -23.96 -29.14
C GLN A 142 21.69 -24.75 -30.32
N TYR A 143 22.87 -25.33 -30.12
CA TYR A 143 23.47 -26.32 -31.01
C TYR A 143 23.41 -27.72 -30.38
N SER A 144 23.14 -28.74 -31.19
CA SER A 144 23.13 -30.14 -30.74
C SER A 144 23.93 -31.05 -31.68
N TYR A 145 24.60 -32.05 -31.11
CA TYR A 145 25.34 -33.04 -31.90
C TYR A 145 25.30 -34.42 -31.25
N ALA A 146 24.86 -35.41 -32.02
CA ALA A 146 24.89 -36.81 -31.58
C ALA A 146 26.30 -37.40 -31.70
N VAL A 147 26.86 -37.86 -30.59
CA VAL A 147 28.23 -38.42 -30.55
C VAL A 147 28.32 -39.79 -31.22
N ALA A 148 29.50 -40.12 -31.75
CA ALA A 148 29.69 -41.39 -32.46
C ALA A 148 29.69 -42.63 -31.56
N ASP A 149 30.16 -42.50 -30.30
CA ASP A 149 30.17 -43.56 -29.29
C ASP A 149 29.64 -43.01 -27.94
N PRO A 150 28.36 -43.22 -27.61
CA PRO A 150 27.76 -42.72 -26.35
C PRO A 150 28.37 -43.34 -25.08
N SER A 151 29.23 -44.36 -25.20
CA SER A 151 29.91 -44.98 -24.06
C SER A 151 31.30 -44.41 -23.77
N ALA A 152 31.83 -43.56 -24.65
CA ALA A 152 33.13 -42.90 -24.51
C ALA A 152 32.95 -41.44 -24.07
N PRO A 153 33.92 -40.83 -23.34
CA PRO A 153 33.89 -39.40 -23.03
C PRO A 153 34.08 -38.53 -24.28
N CYS A 154 33.65 -37.27 -24.22
CA CYS A 154 33.76 -36.30 -25.31
C CYS A 154 34.26 -34.96 -24.79
N THR A 155 35.19 -34.34 -25.51
CA THR A 155 35.62 -32.96 -25.27
C THR A 155 35.04 -32.10 -26.38
N VAL A 156 34.33 -31.05 -25.97
CA VAL A 156 33.77 -30.02 -26.85
C VAL A 156 34.57 -28.76 -26.65
N THR A 157 34.92 -28.08 -27.74
CA THR A 157 35.50 -26.73 -27.68
C THR A 157 34.84 -25.86 -28.72
N VAL A 158 34.32 -24.73 -28.27
CA VAL A 158 33.63 -23.72 -29.07
C VAL A 158 34.40 -22.42 -28.96
N THR A 159 34.70 -21.81 -30.09
CA THR A 159 35.32 -20.48 -30.16
C THR A 159 34.52 -19.61 -31.10
N GLY A 160 34.44 -18.32 -30.86
CA GLY A 160 33.79 -17.39 -31.78
C GLY A 160 34.05 -15.96 -31.39
N VAL A 161 33.29 -15.04 -31.98
CA VAL A 161 33.30 -13.62 -31.64
C VAL A 161 31.88 -13.20 -31.24
N ALA A 162 31.77 -12.44 -30.16
CA ALA A 162 30.51 -11.94 -29.63
C ALA A 162 30.57 -10.42 -29.46
N SER A 163 29.44 -9.76 -29.65
CA SER A 163 29.24 -8.35 -29.28
C SER A 163 27.91 -8.21 -28.56
N SER A 164 27.89 -7.58 -27.39
CA SER A 164 26.68 -7.34 -26.60
C SER A 164 26.64 -5.90 -26.12
N ASN A 165 25.44 -5.38 -25.90
CA ASN A 165 25.21 -4.11 -25.25
C ASN A 165 23.96 -4.26 -24.37
N THR A 166 24.15 -4.67 -23.11
CA THR A 166 23.04 -4.97 -22.18
C THR A 166 23.11 -4.10 -20.93
N GLU A 167 22.03 -4.00 -20.15
CA GLU A 167 22.03 -3.29 -18.87
C GLU A 167 23.05 -3.93 -17.90
N PRO A 168 24.11 -3.20 -17.46
CA PRO A 168 25.14 -3.77 -16.62
C PRO A 168 24.63 -4.21 -15.25
N GLY A 169 24.84 -5.48 -14.89
CA GLY A 169 24.43 -6.03 -13.59
C GLY A 169 22.99 -6.55 -13.52
N TYR A 170 22.21 -6.43 -14.58
CA TYR A 170 20.79 -6.81 -14.61
C TYR A 170 20.45 -7.72 -15.79
N ASP A 171 21.02 -7.42 -16.97
CA ASP A 171 20.77 -8.17 -18.20
C ASP A 171 22.01 -8.92 -18.66
N TYR A 172 21.83 -10.19 -19.00
CA TYR A 172 22.93 -11.13 -19.16
C TYR A 172 22.82 -11.98 -20.41
N VAL A 173 23.98 -12.26 -21.01
CA VAL A 173 24.15 -13.29 -22.02
C VAL A 173 25.04 -14.39 -21.46
N TYR A 174 24.54 -15.62 -21.46
CA TYR A 174 25.29 -16.79 -21.01
C TYR A 174 25.65 -17.70 -22.19
N PHE A 175 26.87 -18.26 -22.16
CA PHE A 175 27.22 -19.42 -22.97
C PHE A 175 27.30 -20.67 -22.08
N ARG A 176 26.45 -21.66 -22.32
CA ARG A 176 26.27 -22.81 -21.41
C ARG A 176 26.28 -24.15 -22.14
N PHE A 177 26.82 -25.16 -21.46
CA PHE A 177 26.76 -26.57 -21.86
C PHE A 177 25.60 -27.26 -21.11
N GLU A 178 24.70 -27.92 -21.83
CA GLU A 178 23.65 -28.73 -21.23
C GLU A 178 24.19 -30.13 -20.96
N THR A 179 23.98 -30.62 -19.73
CA THR A 179 24.38 -31.96 -19.30
C THR A 179 23.23 -32.64 -18.56
N ALA A 180 23.32 -33.96 -18.37
CA ALA A 180 22.35 -34.69 -17.53
C ALA A 180 22.33 -34.23 -16.06
N ASP A 181 23.35 -33.47 -15.61
CA ASP A 181 23.45 -32.89 -14.27
C ASP A 181 22.93 -31.42 -14.23
N GLY A 182 22.43 -30.89 -15.36
CA GLY A 182 21.98 -29.50 -15.52
C GLY A 182 22.87 -28.67 -16.43
N LEU A 183 22.55 -27.37 -16.58
CA LEU A 183 23.34 -26.40 -17.34
C LEU A 183 24.66 -26.08 -16.63
N GLN A 184 25.74 -25.94 -17.40
CA GLN A 184 27.08 -25.64 -16.92
C GLN A 184 27.63 -24.43 -17.68
N ASP A 185 28.06 -23.39 -16.98
CA ASP A 185 28.62 -22.19 -17.61
C ASP A 185 29.93 -22.51 -18.34
N GLY A 186 30.01 -22.15 -19.62
CA GLY A 186 31.18 -22.33 -20.47
C GLY A 186 32.12 -21.12 -20.47
N THR A 187 31.59 -19.93 -20.15
CA THR A 187 32.30 -18.67 -19.94
C THR A 187 31.70 -17.94 -18.74
N GLU A 188 32.37 -16.89 -18.26
CA GLU A 188 31.67 -15.88 -17.45
C GLU A 188 30.54 -15.26 -18.29
N PRO A 189 29.41 -14.88 -17.68
CA PRO A 189 28.34 -14.19 -18.39
C PRO A 189 28.82 -12.85 -18.95
N TRP A 190 28.29 -12.46 -20.10
CA TRP A 190 28.45 -11.10 -20.62
C TRP A 190 27.35 -10.21 -20.07
N ASP A 191 27.75 -9.04 -19.58
CA ASP A 191 26.90 -7.95 -19.16
C ASP A 191 27.52 -6.61 -19.59
N GLY A 192 26.70 -5.61 -19.92
CA GLY A 192 27.23 -4.35 -20.44
C GLY A 192 27.74 -4.46 -21.88
N VAL A 193 28.67 -3.55 -22.21
CA VAL A 193 29.18 -3.38 -23.58
C VAL A 193 30.40 -4.27 -23.84
N HIS A 194 30.23 -5.23 -24.75
CA HIS A 194 31.30 -6.05 -25.33
C HIS A 194 31.34 -5.83 -26.84
N ASP A 195 32.48 -5.43 -27.39
CA ASP A 195 32.64 -5.12 -28.81
C ASP A 195 33.61 -6.10 -29.49
N ALA A 196 33.08 -6.94 -30.37
CA ALA A 196 33.79 -7.96 -31.14
C ALA A 196 34.79 -8.79 -30.30
N GLU A 197 34.36 -9.23 -29.13
CA GLU A 197 35.18 -9.99 -28.19
C GLU A 197 35.28 -11.47 -28.63
N ALA A 198 36.50 -11.97 -28.74
CA ALA A 198 36.73 -13.38 -29.02
C ALA A 198 36.56 -14.23 -27.75
N PHE A 199 35.78 -15.31 -27.83
CA PHE A 199 35.56 -16.22 -26.72
C PHE A 199 36.04 -17.64 -27.01
N THR A 200 36.27 -18.41 -25.95
CA THR A 200 36.59 -19.84 -26.00
C THR A 200 35.96 -20.53 -24.82
N ALA A 201 35.13 -21.53 -25.09
CA ALA A 201 34.48 -22.36 -24.09
C ALA A 201 34.79 -23.83 -24.36
N SER A 202 35.11 -24.59 -23.32
CA SER A 202 35.41 -26.02 -23.44
C SER A 202 34.77 -26.80 -22.32
N PHE A 203 34.22 -27.98 -22.64
CA PHE A 203 33.64 -28.88 -21.67
C PHE A 203 33.98 -30.34 -21.97
N ASP A 204 34.28 -31.11 -20.91
CA ASP A 204 34.57 -32.54 -20.96
C ASP A 204 33.36 -33.35 -20.48
N TYR A 205 32.57 -33.85 -21.42
CA TYR A 205 31.43 -34.72 -21.16
C TYR A 205 31.87 -36.13 -20.77
N ASN A 206 31.35 -36.63 -19.66
CA ASN A 206 31.33 -38.06 -19.36
C ASN A 206 30.13 -38.75 -20.02
N PRO A 207 30.19 -40.08 -20.28
CA PRO A 207 29.07 -40.82 -20.85
C PRO A 207 27.73 -40.67 -20.13
N SER A 208 27.74 -40.45 -18.81
CA SER A 208 26.52 -40.24 -18.02
C SER A 208 25.92 -38.83 -18.19
N GLN A 209 26.65 -37.91 -18.83
CA GLN A 209 26.28 -36.51 -18.97
C GLN A 209 25.72 -36.16 -20.35
N TYR A 210 25.72 -37.12 -21.28
CA TYR A 210 25.03 -36.97 -22.55
C TYR A 210 23.53 -36.83 -22.35
N VAL A 211 22.94 -35.98 -23.18
CA VAL A 211 21.53 -35.59 -23.15
C VAL A 211 20.81 -36.14 -24.39
N GLY A 212 19.56 -35.72 -24.62
CA GLY A 212 18.72 -36.21 -25.72
C GLY A 212 17.99 -37.53 -25.41
N GLU A 213 17.00 -37.89 -26.24
CA GLU A 213 16.10 -39.04 -25.97
C GLU A 213 16.85 -40.38 -25.82
N ASN A 214 18.01 -40.52 -26.46
CA ASN A 214 18.83 -41.74 -26.40
C ASN A 214 20.08 -41.60 -25.52
N ALA A 215 20.25 -40.47 -24.81
CA ALA A 215 21.44 -40.15 -24.02
C ALA A 215 22.75 -40.25 -24.83
N ASP A 216 22.74 -39.71 -26.05
CA ASP A 216 23.84 -39.72 -27.01
C ASP A 216 24.14 -38.34 -27.62
N GLU A 217 23.56 -37.28 -27.09
CA GLU A 217 23.77 -35.91 -27.59
C GLU A 217 24.65 -35.09 -26.65
N ILE A 218 25.46 -34.22 -27.23
CA ILE A 218 25.96 -33.01 -26.56
C ILE A 218 25.10 -31.83 -27.00
N ARG A 219 24.92 -30.85 -26.10
CA ARG A 219 24.16 -29.63 -26.37
C ARG A 219 24.83 -28.45 -25.66
N PHE A 220 24.88 -27.31 -26.34
CA PHE A 220 25.33 -26.04 -25.76
C PHE A 220 24.57 -24.90 -26.41
N GLN A 221 24.49 -23.77 -25.72
CA GLN A 221 23.57 -22.70 -26.06
C GLN A 221 24.10 -21.32 -25.69
N PHE A 222 23.63 -20.31 -26.42
CA PHE A 222 23.56 -18.93 -25.98
C PHE A 222 22.18 -18.69 -25.34
N ASP A 223 22.16 -18.07 -24.17
CA ASP A 223 20.97 -17.79 -23.36
C ASP A 223 20.99 -16.29 -23.02
N PHE A 224 20.12 -15.51 -23.66
CA PHE A 224 19.95 -14.08 -23.39
C PHE A 224 18.77 -13.86 -22.45
N ARG A 225 18.98 -13.07 -21.39
CA ARG A 225 17.95 -12.74 -20.40
C ARG A 225 17.96 -11.24 -20.09
N SER A 226 16.79 -10.61 -20.16
CA SER A 226 16.58 -9.27 -19.62
C SER A 226 15.61 -9.25 -18.44
N ASP A 227 15.78 -8.28 -17.56
CA ASP A 227 14.88 -8.02 -16.43
C ASP A 227 13.62 -7.26 -16.87
N SER A 228 12.75 -6.86 -15.93
CA SER A 228 11.46 -6.23 -16.27
C SER A 228 11.53 -4.76 -16.72
N GLY A 229 12.70 -4.11 -16.78
CA GLY A 229 12.85 -2.69 -17.10
C GLY A 229 14.21 -2.35 -17.74
N TYR A 230 14.44 -1.06 -18.00
CA TYR A 230 15.74 -0.55 -18.45
C TYR A 230 16.25 -1.19 -19.75
N SER A 231 15.49 -0.99 -20.83
CA SER A 231 15.87 -1.40 -22.18
C SER A 231 15.43 -0.38 -23.25
N ASP A 232 15.59 -0.72 -24.52
CA ASP A 232 15.13 0.11 -25.64
C ASP A 232 13.60 0.18 -25.70
N GLN A 233 12.89 -0.80 -25.14
CA GLN A 233 11.43 -0.83 -25.12
C GLN A 233 10.82 0.28 -24.25
N ASP A 234 11.46 0.62 -23.13
CA ASP A 234 10.97 1.66 -22.21
C ASP A 234 11.79 2.96 -22.25
N CYS A 235 12.83 3.00 -23.10
CA CYS A 235 13.74 4.12 -23.28
C CYS A 235 14.45 4.58 -22.00
N LEU A 236 14.64 3.66 -21.06
CA LEU A 236 15.44 3.90 -19.86
C LEU A 236 16.91 3.47 -20.06
N TYR A 237 17.19 2.60 -21.05
CA TYR A 237 18.54 2.22 -21.46
C TYR A 237 18.63 2.02 -22.98
N THR A 238 19.46 2.81 -23.66
CA THR A 238 19.68 2.68 -25.12
C THR A 238 20.75 1.65 -25.43
N SER A 239 20.48 0.73 -26.33
CA SER A 239 21.36 -0.38 -26.69
C SER A 239 21.44 -0.64 -28.20
N ASP A 240 22.42 -1.45 -28.61
CA ASP A 240 22.52 -1.94 -30.00
C ASP A 240 21.93 -3.37 -30.13
N GLY A 241 21.07 -3.75 -29.18
CA GLY A 241 20.48 -5.08 -29.00
C GLY A 241 21.22 -5.99 -28.03
N GLY A 242 20.58 -7.11 -27.68
CA GLY A 242 21.04 -8.02 -26.63
C GLY A 242 22.41 -8.63 -26.92
N VAL A 243 22.53 -9.39 -28.02
CA VAL A 243 23.82 -9.98 -28.42
C VAL A 243 23.90 -10.34 -29.91
N ARG A 244 25.11 -10.24 -30.46
CA ARG A 244 25.51 -10.68 -31.80
C ARG A 244 26.63 -11.70 -31.70
N ILE A 245 26.51 -12.84 -32.39
CA ILE A 245 27.49 -13.92 -32.42
C ILE A 245 27.92 -14.21 -33.86
N ASP A 246 29.22 -14.34 -34.10
CA ASP A 246 29.80 -14.62 -35.41
C ASP A 246 31.10 -15.46 -35.31
N ASP A 247 31.60 -15.93 -36.47
CA ASP A 247 32.85 -16.67 -36.64
C ASP A 247 33.00 -17.89 -35.69
N VAL A 248 31.91 -18.63 -35.47
CA VAL A 248 31.86 -19.75 -34.55
C VAL A 248 32.58 -20.97 -35.12
N ASN A 249 33.45 -21.59 -34.33
CA ASN A 249 34.15 -22.83 -34.64
C ASN A 249 33.90 -23.84 -33.51
N ILE A 250 33.48 -25.05 -33.87
CA ILE A 250 33.10 -26.12 -32.95
C ILE A 250 33.96 -27.35 -33.25
N THR A 251 34.67 -27.85 -32.24
CA THR A 251 35.43 -29.10 -32.33
C THR A 251 34.93 -30.11 -31.30
N ILE A 252 34.70 -31.35 -31.75
CA ILE A 252 34.13 -32.43 -30.92
C ILE A 252 35.00 -33.68 -31.07
N SER A 253 35.58 -34.15 -29.96
CA SER A 253 36.50 -35.29 -29.99
C SER A 253 35.82 -36.64 -30.26
N ASN A 254 34.58 -36.83 -29.79
CA ASN A 254 33.81 -38.08 -29.94
C ASN A 254 32.89 -38.05 -31.18
N GLY A 255 33.51 -38.21 -32.35
CA GLY A 255 32.86 -38.07 -33.65
C GLY A 255 33.74 -37.35 -34.66
N GLY A 256 34.73 -36.60 -34.18
CA GLY A 256 35.72 -35.90 -35.00
C GLY A 256 35.12 -34.74 -35.79
N LEU A 257 34.10 -34.07 -35.25
CA LEU A 257 33.52 -32.88 -35.87
C LEU A 257 34.49 -31.71 -35.77
N ASP A 258 34.60 -30.99 -36.88
CA ASP A 258 35.26 -29.69 -37.01
C ASP A 258 34.32 -28.83 -37.87
N TYR A 259 33.48 -28.04 -37.22
CA TYR A 259 32.37 -27.28 -37.80
C TYR A 259 32.64 -25.78 -37.65
N THR A 260 32.29 -25.00 -38.68
CA THR A 260 32.47 -23.55 -38.69
C THR A 260 31.21 -22.88 -39.19
N GLU A 261 30.78 -21.81 -38.53
CA GLU A 261 29.60 -21.02 -38.86
C GLU A 261 29.95 -19.53 -38.82
N ASN A 262 29.52 -18.80 -39.84
CA ASN A 262 29.72 -17.36 -39.95
C ASN A 262 28.47 -16.62 -40.44
N PHE A 263 27.31 -17.31 -40.51
CA PHE A 263 25.97 -16.76 -40.78
C PHE A 263 25.79 -15.95 -42.07
N ASP A 264 26.83 -15.85 -42.92
CA ASP A 264 26.87 -15.07 -44.16
C ASP A 264 25.93 -15.58 -45.25
N ASP A 265 25.37 -16.79 -45.10
CA ASP A 265 24.32 -17.31 -45.97
C ASP A 265 22.92 -16.81 -45.61
N GLY A 266 22.79 -16.09 -44.49
CA GLY A 266 21.54 -15.52 -43.99
C GLY A 266 20.68 -16.49 -43.20
N GLU A 267 21.20 -17.67 -42.84
CA GLU A 267 20.49 -18.70 -42.10
C GLU A 267 21.21 -19.04 -40.78
N LEU A 268 20.46 -19.43 -39.73
CA LEU A 268 21.05 -19.90 -38.46
C LEU A 268 21.73 -21.28 -38.59
N GLY A 269 21.59 -21.94 -39.74
CA GLY A 269 22.21 -23.23 -40.03
C GLY A 269 21.74 -24.34 -39.10
N ASP A 270 22.70 -25.03 -38.47
CA ASP A 270 22.45 -26.13 -37.51
C ASP A 270 22.07 -25.63 -36.10
N TRP A 271 22.02 -24.31 -35.88
CA TRP A 271 21.56 -23.71 -34.63
C TRP A 271 20.04 -23.60 -34.60
N ASN A 272 19.45 -24.01 -33.48
CA ASN A 272 18.02 -24.05 -33.30
C ASN A 272 17.61 -23.06 -32.22
N ILE A 273 16.58 -22.28 -32.51
CA ILE A 273 15.88 -21.50 -31.50
C ILE A 273 15.13 -22.48 -30.61
N VAL A 274 15.35 -22.38 -29.31
CA VAL A 274 14.73 -23.25 -28.31
C VAL A 274 13.97 -22.39 -27.32
N THR A 275 12.70 -22.74 -27.07
CA THR A 275 11.94 -22.16 -25.97
C THR A 275 12.41 -22.82 -24.67
N PRO A 276 12.83 -22.06 -23.65
CA PRO A 276 13.16 -22.61 -22.34
C PRO A 276 12.00 -23.48 -21.80
N PRO A 277 12.30 -24.53 -21.02
CA PRO A 277 11.25 -25.30 -20.37
C PRO A 277 10.46 -24.41 -19.41
N SER A 278 9.16 -24.26 -19.67
CA SER A 278 8.28 -23.50 -18.79
C SER A 278 8.08 -24.22 -17.45
N VAL A 279 7.94 -23.44 -16.38
CA VAL A 279 7.74 -23.97 -15.02
C VAL A 279 6.33 -24.52 -14.82
N GLY A 280 5.41 -24.17 -15.72
CA GLY A 280 4.02 -24.57 -15.71
C GLY A 280 3.10 -23.44 -15.24
N ASP A 281 1.83 -23.57 -15.61
CA ASP A 281 0.78 -22.65 -15.20
C ASP A 281 0.08 -23.18 -13.93
N PHE A 282 0.33 -22.51 -12.82
CA PHE A 282 -0.23 -22.85 -11.50
C PHE A 282 -1.35 -21.89 -11.07
N ALA A 283 -1.74 -20.95 -11.91
CA ALA A 283 -2.81 -20.01 -11.58
C ALA A 283 -4.17 -20.71 -11.64
N GLN A 284 -4.87 -20.74 -10.51
CA GLN A 284 -6.19 -21.37 -10.41
C GLN A 284 -7.15 -20.51 -9.59
N LEU A 285 -8.43 -20.63 -9.93
CA LEU A 285 -9.49 -20.00 -9.16
C LEU A 285 -10.03 -20.94 -8.09
N TRP A 286 -10.00 -20.48 -6.86
CA TRP A 286 -10.42 -21.19 -5.67
C TRP A 286 -11.73 -20.65 -5.13
N GLN A 287 -12.63 -21.56 -4.77
CA GLN A 287 -13.92 -21.22 -4.17
C GLN A 287 -13.96 -21.67 -2.71
N ASN A 288 -14.51 -20.83 -1.83
CA ASN A 288 -14.70 -21.12 -0.40
C ASN A 288 -13.39 -21.30 0.40
N LEU A 289 -12.34 -20.53 0.09
CA LEU A 289 -11.18 -20.36 0.96
C LEU A 289 -11.60 -19.53 2.18
N ALA A 290 -12.22 -20.19 3.16
CA ALA A 290 -12.79 -19.56 4.35
C ALA A 290 -11.73 -19.21 5.41
N ASP A 291 -10.48 -19.61 5.21
CA ASP A 291 -9.41 -19.59 6.22
C ASP A 291 -8.52 -18.34 6.18
N LYS A 292 -8.67 -17.44 5.19
CA LYS A 292 -7.70 -16.35 4.92
C LYS A 292 -8.27 -14.94 4.70
N ASP A 293 -9.59 -14.73 4.80
CA ASP A 293 -10.20 -13.40 4.98
C ASP A 293 -10.60 -13.22 6.47
N PRO A 294 -9.74 -12.61 7.30
CA PRO A 294 -10.04 -12.44 8.73
C PRO A 294 -11.19 -11.44 8.99
N CYS A 295 -11.56 -10.61 8.02
CA CYS A 295 -12.68 -9.68 8.11
C CYS A 295 -14.04 -10.33 7.79
N PHE A 296 -14.07 -11.60 7.33
CA PHE A 296 -15.29 -12.30 6.90
C PHE A 296 -16.15 -11.48 5.93
N SER A 297 -15.51 -10.74 5.03
CA SER A 297 -16.18 -9.72 4.22
C SER A 297 -16.94 -10.32 3.04
N ASN A 298 -16.57 -11.50 2.51
CA ASN A 298 -17.43 -12.31 1.65
C ASN A 298 -16.96 -13.78 1.44
N TYR A 299 -17.77 -14.56 0.71
CA TYR A 299 -17.43 -15.89 0.17
C TYR A 299 -17.04 -15.80 -1.33
N SER A 300 -16.24 -14.82 -1.73
CA SER A 300 -15.83 -14.65 -3.13
C SER A 300 -14.96 -15.83 -3.61
N ALA A 301 -14.85 -15.93 -4.93
CA ALA A 301 -13.78 -16.71 -5.52
C ALA A 301 -12.47 -15.91 -5.43
N GLN A 302 -11.37 -16.60 -5.18
CA GLN A 302 -10.03 -16.01 -5.09
C GLN A 302 -9.16 -16.63 -6.17
N VAL A 303 -8.28 -15.84 -6.79
CA VAL A 303 -7.22 -16.38 -7.65
C VAL A 303 -6.02 -16.67 -6.76
N GLY A 304 -5.50 -17.89 -6.82
CA GLY A 304 -4.27 -18.28 -6.15
C GLY A 304 -3.39 -19.11 -7.07
N PHE A 305 -2.07 -19.02 -6.87
CA PHE A 305 -1.09 -19.74 -7.68
C PHE A 305 -0.62 -20.96 -6.89
N ILE A 306 -1.26 -22.10 -7.14
CA ILE A 306 -1.08 -23.33 -6.33
C ILE A 306 -0.87 -24.53 -7.25
N ASN A 307 0.18 -25.30 -6.96
CA ASN A 307 0.36 -26.62 -7.57
C ASN A 307 -0.57 -27.66 -6.93
N THR A 308 -1.46 -28.26 -7.73
CA THR A 308 -2.43 -29.28 -7.27
C THR A 308 -1.90 -30.72 -7.29
N GLY A 309 -0.59 -30.90 -7.45
CA GLY A 309 0.04 -32.23 -7.52
C GLY A 309 -0.15 -32.94 -8.87
N GLU A 310 -0.47 -32.20 -9.94
CA GLU A 310 -0.46 -32.74 -11.29
C GLU A 310 0.99 -32.91 -11.76
N GLN A 311 1.37 -34.11 -12.20
CA GLN A 311 2.74 -34.39 -12.63
C GLN A 311 3.02 -33.73 -13.99
N VAL A 312 3.82 -32.66 -13.98
CA VAL A 312 4.60 -32.26 -15.14
C VAL A 312 5.85 -33.16 -15.17
N PRO A 313 6.21 -33.83 -16.28
CA PRO A 313 7.40 -34.68 -16.33
C PRO A 313 8.66 -33.91 -15.91
N GLY A 314 9.28 -34.31 -14.78
CA GLY A 314 10.40 -33.59 -14.18
C GLY A 314 10.07 -32.81 -12.89
N VAL A 315 8.78 -32.79 -12.49
CA VAL A 315 8.26 -31.96 -11.38
C VAL A 315 7.41 -32.81 -10.45
N ASP A 316 7.97 -33.25 -9.33
CA ASP A 316 7.18 -33.84 -8.26
C ASP A 316 6.81 -32.73 -7.27
N GLY A 317 5.52 -32.34 -7.23
CA GLY A 317 5.00 -31.50 -6.14
C GLY A 317 5.14 -32.23 -4.80
N SER A 318 5.57 -31.52 -3.75
CA SER A 318 5.73 -32.10 -2.42
C SER A 318 4.46 -31.91 -1.57
N PRO A 319 4.10 -32.89 -0.71
CA PRO A 319 3.15 -32.64 0.37
C PRO A 319 3.71 -31.55 1.29
N CYS A 320 2.87 -30.64 1.76
CA CYS A 320 3.26 -29.63 2.75
C CYS A 320 4.05 -30.22 3.93
N VAL A 321 5.12 -29.54 4.36
CA VAL A 321 5.93 -29.93 5.52
C VAL A 321 5.43 -29.23 6.79
N ASN A 322 5.39 -27.88 6.76
CA ASN A 322 5.05 -27.05 7.93
C ASN A 322 3.67 -26.39 7.83
N TRP A 323 3.26 -25.98 6.63
CA TRP A 323 2.02 -25.24 6.40
C TRP A 323 1.25 -25.78 5.20
N CYS A 324 -0.04 -26.10 5.38
CA CYS A 324 -0.86 -26.78 4.39
C CYS A 324 -2.07 -25.93 3.99
N TYR A 325 -2.23 -25.66 2.70
CA TYR A 325 -3.33 -24.85 2.15
C TYR A 325 -3.79 -25.38 0.79
N GLY A 326 -4.94 -24.88 0.32
CA GLY A 326 -5.61 -25.43 -0.85
C GLY A 326 -6.18 -26.84 -0.63
N PRO A 327 -7.07 -27.33 -1.51
CA PRO A 327 -7.63 -28.68 -1.43
C PRO A 327 -6.55 -29.75 -1.58
N GLY A 328 -6.20 -30.39 -0.47
CA GLY A 328 -5.24 -31.51 -0.45
C GLY A 328 -3.90 -31.20 0.22
N GLY A 329 -3.60 -29.95 0.56
CA GLY A 329 -2.37 -29.58 1.28
C GLY A 329 -1.10 -29.65 0.42
N TYR A 330 -1.20 -29.29 -0.85
CA TYR A 330 -0.07 -29.26 -1.79
C TYR A 330 0.46 -27.84 -1.93
N ILE A 331 1.78 -27.73 -2.12
CA ILE A 331 2.54 -26.48 -2.30
C ILE A 331 3.27 -26.51 -3.64
N VAL A 332 3.60 -25.34 -4.20
CA VAL A 332 4.61 -25.23 -5.26
C VAL A 332 5.95 -25.66 -4.63
N ASN A 333 6.71 -26.51 -5.31
CA ASN A 333 8.03 -26.94 -4.84
C ASN A 333 9.02 -25.78 -5.05
N THR A 334 9.70 -25.33 -4.00
CA THR A 334 10.42 -24.05 -3.94
C THR A 334 11.94 -24.13 -4.07
N THR A 335 12.53 -25.31 -4.32
CA THR A 335 14.00 -25.44 -4.39
C THR A 335 14.63 -25.04 -5.74
N GLY A 336 13.94 -24.26 -6.57
CA GLY A 336 14.34 -24.00 -7.96
C GLY A 336 14.18 -25.24 -8.84
N GLY A 337 13.47 -25.09 -9.96
CA GLY A 337 13.45 -26.11 -10.99
C GLY A 337 12.21 -27.01 -11.01
N ALA A 338 11.12 -26.48 -11.56
CA ALA A 338 10.11 -27.29 -12.26
C ALA A 338 10.61 -27.79 -13.65
N SER A 339 11.87 -27.55 -13.95
CA SER A 339 12.69 -28.36 -14.84
C SER A 339 13.94 -28.74 -14.03
N LEU A 340 14.79 -29.67 -14.42
CA LEU A 340 16.03 -29.98 -13.67
C LEU A 340 17.03 -28.79 -13.60
N ASP A 341 16.60 -27.57 -13.94
CA ASP A 341 17.34 -26.31 -13.91
C ASP A 341 17.09 -25.54 -12.60
N PRO A 342 18.12 -25.35 -11.75
CA PRO A 342 18.03 -24.52 -10.54
C PRO A 342 17.76 -23.03 -10.82
N ASN A 343 17.70 -22.60 -12.10
CA ASN A 343 17.39 -21.23 -12.53
C ASN A 343 15.96 -21.06 -13.09
N ALA A 344 15.07 -22.04 -12.90
CA ALA A 344 13.68 -21.95 -13.34
C ALA A 344 12.75 -21.62 -12.15
N TYR A 345 12.25 -20.37 -12.12
CA TYR A 345 11.49 -19.75 -11.03
C TYR A 345 10.03 -19.51 -11.40
N LEU A 346 9.09 -19.61 -10.45
CA LEU A 346 7.65 -19.43 -10.66
C LEU A 346 7.30 -17.98 -11.05
N HIS A 347 6.99 -17.75 -12.33
CA HIS A 347 6.46 -16.47 -12.80
C HIS A 347 5.13 -16.75 -13.52
N ASN A 348 4.02 -16.53 -12.84
CA ASN A 348 2.68 -16.77 -13.40
C ASN A 348 1.81 -15.54 -13.23
N ALA A 349 0.90 -15.33 -14.17
CA ALA A 349 -0.07 -14.26 -14.14
C ALA A 349 -1.48 -14.76 -14.46
N VAL A 350 -2.46 -13.92 -14.12
CA VAL A 350 -3.80 -13.98 -14.68
C VAL A 350 -4.12 -12.65 -15.34
N GLU A 351 -4.67 -12.71 -16.54
CA GLU A 351 -5.12 -11.56 -17.31
C GLU A 351 -6.64 -11.52 -17.33
N SER A 352 -7.22 -10.35 -17.11
CA SER A 352 -8.66 -10.18 -17.28
C SER A 352 -9.06 -10.37 -18.73
N PRO A 353 -10.34 -10.62 -19.05
CA PRO A 353 -10.82 -10.38 -20.40
C PRO A 353 -10.56 -8.91 -20.81
N VAL A 354 -10.48 -8.67 -22.13
CA VAL A 354 -10.47 -7.31 -22.68
C VAL A 354 -11.82 -6.66 -22.41
N LEU A 355 -11.80 -5.48 -21.78
CA LEU A 355 -12.99 -4.73 -21.39
C LEU A 355 -13.20 -3.56 -22.35
N ASP A 356 -14.44 -3.35 -22.77
CA ASP A 356 -14.80 -2.14 -23.52
C ASP A 356 -14.79 -0.93 -22.58
N TRP A 357 -14.12 0.14 -22.99
CA TRP A 357 -14.10 1.40 -22.26
C TRP A 357 -15.44 2.17 -22.43
N PRO A 358 -15.89 2.97 -21.44
CA PRO A 358 -17.10 3.76 -21.60
C PRO A 358 -17.02 4.70 -22.81
N ALA A 359 -18.10 4.74 -23.60
CA ALA A 359 -18.13 5.51 -24.85
C ALA A 359 -18.20 7.03 -24.64
N ASP A 360 -18.49 7.50 -23.41
CA ASP A 360 -18.51 8.93 -23.10
C ASP A 360 -17.07 9.43 -22.95
N PRO A 361 -16.63 10.39 -23.79
CA PRO A 361 -15.26 10.91 -23.79
C PRO A 361 -14.86 11.63 -22.50
N ALA A 362 -15.80 11.89 -21.58
CA ALA A 362 -15.48 12.41 -20.26
C ALA A 362 -14.80 11.36 -19.36
N TYR A 363 -14.98 10.06 -19.61
CA TYR A 363 -14.36 8.98 -18.84
C TYR A 363 -12.89 8.84 -19.19
N ILE A 364 -12.08 9.76 -18.68
CA ILE A 364 -10.62 9.75 -18.83
C ILE A 364 -9.88 9.40 -17.54
N GLY A 365 -10.62 9.09 -16.45
CA GLY A 365 -10.07 8.62 -15.19
C GLY A 365 -10.27 7.12 -14.98
N CYS A 366 -9.36 6.47 -14.26
CA CYS A 366 -9.40 5.05 -13.92
C CYS A 366 -8.75 4.75 -12.56
N ALA A 367 -9.46 4.06 -11.68
CA ALA A 367 -8.87 3.47 -10.47
C ALA A 367 -8.93 1.93 -10.54
N PHE A 368 -7.82 1.28 -10.20
CA PHE A 368 -7.68 -0.17 -10.13
C PHE A 368 -7.49 -0.59 -8.68
N THR A 369 -8.31 -1.51 -8.16
CA THR A 369 -8.20 -1.94 -6.75
C THR A 369 -8.51 -3.41 -6.60
N PHE A 370 -7.89 -4.06 -5.61
CA PHE A 370 -8.06 -5.48 -5.31
C PHE A 370 -7.70 -5.80 -3.85
N GLY A 371 -8.20 -6.90 -3.33
CA GLY A 371 -7.70 -7.54 -2.12
C GLY A 371 -6.55 -8.49 -2.46
N VAL A 372 -5.54 -8.55 -1.62
CA VAL A 372 -4.44 -9.50 -1.75
C VAL A 372 -4.06 -10.06 -0.38
N TYR A 373 -3.99 -11.39 -0.27
CA TYR A 373 -3.36 -12.06 0.86
C TYR A 373 -1.88 -12.24 0.54
N ARG A 374 -1.01 -11.65 1.36
CA ARG A 374 0.44 -11.84 1.33
C ARG A 374 0.81 -12.88 2.38
N HIS A 375 2.01 -13.46 2.27
CA HIS A 375 2.37 -14.57 3.15
C HIS A 375 3.84 -14.65 3.53
N GLU A 376 4.68 -13.72 3.08
CA GLU A 376 6.11 -13.92 3.14
C GLU A 376 6.86 -12.73 3.72
N ASP A 377 7.42 -12.96 4.90
CA ASP A 377 8.51 -12.17 5.44
C ASP A 377 9.79 -12.61 4.71
N LEU A 378 10.51 -11.68 4.07
CA LEU A 378 11.73 -12.00 3.31
C LEU A 378 12.85 -12.52 4.23
N THR A 379 12.91 -13.83 4.33
CA THR A 379 13.78 -14.62 5.22
C THR A 379 14.62 -15.59 4.39
N PRO A 380 15.83 -15.99 4.81
CA PRO A 380 16.64 -16.98 4.10
C PRO A 380 15.94 -18.33 3.85
N ASP A 381 14.94 -18.66 4.67
CA ASP A 381 14.16 -19.89 4.56
C ASP A 381 12.99 -19.77 3.57
N SER A 382 12.75 -18.58 3.01
CA SER A 382 11.67 -18.31 2.04
C SER A 382 12.15 -18.34 0.59
N PRO A 383 11.28 -18.72 -0.36
CA PRO A 383 11.56 -18.67 -1.80
C PRO A 383 11.53 -17.27 -2.42
N GLY A 384 11.08 -16.25 -1.68
CA GLY A 384 10.86 -14.89 -2.13
C GLY A 384 9.67 -14.77 -3.08
N MET A 385 8.45 -15.05 -2.61
CA MET A 385 7.22 -14.81 -3.40
C MET A 385 6.75 -13.35 -3.31
N PHE A 386 6.59 -12.73 -4.48
CA PHE A 386 6.10 -11.36 -4.66
C PHE A 386 4.81 -11.37 -5.48
N TYR A 387 4.05 -10.29 -5.38
CA TYR A 387 2.95 -10.00 -6.29
C TYR A 387 3.21 -8.72 -7.07
N THR A 388 2.66 -8.66 -8.29
CA THR A 388 2.65 -7.45 -9.12
C THR A 388 1.28 -7.29 -9.79
N TRP A 389 1.05 -6.09 -10.32
CA TRP A 389 -0.16 -5.72 -11.03
C TRP A 389 0.20 -4.85 -12.22
N SER A 390 -0.53 -4.98 -13.33
CA SER A 390 -0.33 -4.18 -14.54
C SER A 390 -1.65 -3.85 -15.23
N VAL A 391 -1.68 -2.75 -15.97
CA VAL A 391 -2.78 -2.31 -16.83
C VAL A 391 -2.29 -2.11 -18.25
N ARG A 392 -3.14 -2.38 -19.24
CA ARG A 392 -2.91 -1.94 -20.62
C ARG A 392 -4.19 -1.41 -21.23
N SER A 393 -4.07 -0.57 -22.24
CA SER A 393 -5.21 0.00 -22.94
C SER A 393 -4.86 0.33 -24.37
N ALA A 394 -5.86 0.33 -25.24
CA ALA A 394 -5.70 0.57 -26.66
C ALA A 394 -6.84 1.45 -27.20
N THR A 395 -6.53 2.25 -28.21
CA THR A 395 -7.50 2.99 -29.02
C THR A 395 -8.30 2.03 -29.92
N ALA A 396 -9.21 2.55 -30.73
CA ALA A 396 -10.01 1.72 -31.65
C ALA A 396 -9.19 1.13 -32.81
N ASP A 397 -8.06 1.76 -33.15
CA ASP A 397 -7.22 1.41 -34.30
C ASP A 397 -6.02 0.51 -33.91
N GLU A 398 -5.78 0.32 -32.61
CA GLU A 398 -4.70 -0.50 -32.04
C GLU A 398 -5.20 -1.91 -31.65
N ASP A 399 -4.33 -2.91 -31.77
CA ASP A 399 -4.56 -4.22 -31.15
C ASP A 399 -4.12 -4.17 -29.69
N ILE A 400 -5.05 -4.43 -28.76
CA ILE A 400 -4.73 -4.43 -27.33
C ILE A 400 -3.76 -5.56 -26.96
N ASN A 401 -3.68 -6.63 -27.75
CA ASN A 401 -2.73 -7.71 -27.47
C ASN A 401 -1.28 -7.31 -27.74
N GLU A 402 -1.07 -6.31 -28.61
CA GLU A 402 0.22 -5.71 -28.93
C GLU A 402 0.53 -4.49 -28.04
N ALA A 403 -0.42 -4.04 -27.22
CA ALA A 403 -0.23 -2.89 -26.33
C ALA A 403 0.58 -3.27 -25.08
N ASP A 404 1.50 -2.37 -24.69
CA ASP A 404 2.37 -2.56 -23.54
C ASP A 404 1.59 -2.69 -22.22
N TRP A 405 2.03 -3.63 -21.40
CA TRP A 405 1.67 -3.67 -19.98
C TRP A 405 2.40 -2.55 -19.24
N ARG A 406 1.64 -1.72 -18.53
CA ARG A 406 2.16 -0.60 -17.74
C ARG A 406 1.80 -0.77 -16.28
N ASN A 407 2.74 -0.45 -15.41
CA ASN A 407 2.56 -0.45 -13.97
C ASN A 407 3.44 0.65 -13.34
N ARG A 408 3.74 0.53 -12.04
CA ARG A 408 4.62 1.47 -11.32
C ARG A 408 6.02 0.90 -11.05
N ASN A 409 6.38 -0.19 -11.73
CA ASN A 409 7.62 -0.94 -11.55
C ASN A 409 7.87 -1.37 -10.10
N PHE A 410 6.79 -1.71 -9.37
CA PHE A 410 6.87 -2.21 -8.00
C PHE A 410 6.55 -3.70 -7.95
N VAL A 411 7.36 -4.43 -7.18
CA VAL A 411 7.05 -5.77 -6.68
C VAL A 411 6.69 -5.66 -5.21
N TYR A 412 5.63 -6.35 -4.82
CA TYR A 412 5.06 -6.22 -3.49
C TYR A 412 5.18 -7.54 -2.73
N TYR A 413 5.56 -7.45 -1.47
CA TYR A 413 5.70 -8.58 -0.55
C TYR A 413 5.24 -8.16 0.86
N GLY A 414 5.30 -9.07 1.82
CA GLY A 414 4.97 -8.79 3.22
C GLY A 414 4.42 -10.02 3.93
N GLY A 415 4.35 -9.91 5.26
CA GLY A 415 3.94 -10.99 6.15
C GLY A 415 2.51 -11.52 5.91
N PRO A 416 2.06 -12.50 6.72
CA PRO A 416 0.79 -13.19 6.54
C PRO A 416 -0.42 -12.29 6.88
N ASP A 417 -0.75 -11.37 5.98
CA ASP A 417 -1.82 -10.40 6.11
C ASP A 417 -2.70 -10.32 4.85
N TYR A 418 -3.93 -9.86 5.04
CA TYR A 418 -4.85 -9.57 3.95
C TYR A 418 -4.99 -8.05 3.83
N VAL A 419 -4.58 -7.49 2.70
CA VAL A 419 -4.53 -6.05 2.46
C VAL A 419 -5.42 -5.66 1.28
N ARG A 420 -5.91 -4.41 1.27
CA ARG A 420 -6.67 -3.84 0.14
C ARG A 420 -5.80 -2.88 -0.64
N ALA A 421 -5.23 -3.37 -1.74
CA ALA A 421 -4.43 -2.59 -2.65
C ALA A 421 -5.29 -1.81 -3.65
N GLY A 422 -4.77 -0.70 -4.15
CA GLY A 422 -5.35 -0.01 -5.28
C GLY A 422 -4.75 1.37 -5.54
N ASP A 423 -4.73 1.72 -6.82
CA ASP A 423 -4.09 2.91 -7.36
C ASP A 423 -4.98 3.57 -8.40
N ASP A 424 -4.81 4.87 -8.58
CA ASP A 424 -5.27 5.51 -9.81
C ASP A 424 -4.26 5.25 -10.92
N VAL A 425 -4.76 4.75 -12.03
CA VAL A 425 -3.96 4.32 -13.17
C VAL A 425 -4.24 5.18 -14.40
N SER A 426 -4.92 6.32 -14.24
CA SER A 426 -5.34 7.17 -15.36
C SER A 426 -4.20 7.58 -16.27
N ASP A 427 -3.07 7.98 -15.68
CA ASP A 427 -1.84 8.38 -16.38
C ASP A 427 -1.09 7.22 -17.04
N LEU A 428 -1.40 5.97 -16.68
CA LEU A 428 -0.87 4.79 -17.35
C LEU A 428 -1.65 4.43 -18.62
N LEU A 429 -2.90 4.91 -18.76
CA LEU A 429 -3.76 4.54 -19.88
C LEU A 429 -3.60 5.47 -21.09
N VAL A 430 -3.68 4.92 -22.29
CA VAL A 430 -3.53 5.69 -23.54
C VAL A 430 -4.68 6.69 -23.73
N PRO A 431 -4.42 7.91 -24.25
CA PRO A 431 -5.47 8.84 -24.61
C PRO A 431 -6.38 8.27 -25.70
N GLY A 432 -7.71 8.39 -25.55
CA GLY A 432 -8.67 7.91 -26.55
C GLY A 432 -8.87 6.40 -26.58
N ARG A 433 -8.42 5.71 -25.53
CA ARG A 433 -8.69 4.29 -25.30
C ARG A 433 -10.16 3.94 -25.49
N THR A 434 -10.37 2.79 -26.12
CA THR A 434 -11.67 2.15 -26.26
C THR A 434 -11.70 0.77 -25.60
N LYS A 435 -10.54 0.28 -25.17
CA LYS A 435 -10.37 -1.01 -24.50
C LYS A 435 -9.36 -0.90 -23.36
N VAL A 436 -9.55 -1.71 -22.32
CA VAL A 436 -8.63 -1.83 -21.17
C VAL A 436 -8.54 -3.29 -20.72
N GLN A 437 -7.40 -3.68 -20.17
CA GLN A 437 -7.16 -5.00 -19.59
C GLN A 437 -6.25 -4.88 -18.36
N VAL A 438 -6.40 -5.77 -17.40
CA VAL A 438 -5.54 -5.85 -16.20
C VAL A 438 -4.86 -7.21 -16.10
N GLN A 439 -3.69 -7.22 -15.48
CA GLN A 439 -2.93 -8.43 -15.15
C GLN A 439 -2.58 -8.41 -13.66
N LEU A 440 -2.70 -9.56 -13.01
CA LEU A 440 -2.25 -9.80 -11.64
C LEU A 440 -1.30 -10.99 -11.65
N ALA A 441 -0.11 -10.84 -11.07
CA ALA A 441 0.92 -11.87 -11.18
C ALA A 441 1.59 -12.18 -9.84
N ALA A 442 2.15 -13.40 -9.77
CA ALA A 442 2.94 -13.92 -8.66
C ALA A 442 4.33 -14.32 -9.19
N PHE A 443 5.36 -13.67 -8.66
CA PHE A 443 6.75 -13.82 -9.10
C PHE A 443 7.60 -14.40 -7.97
N GLU A 444 8.45 -15.37 -8.29
CA GLU A 444 9.50 -15.88 -7.42
C GLU A 444 10.81 -15.14 -7.73
N LEU A 445 11.21 -14.26 -6.80
CA LEU A 445 12.38 -13.39 -6.93
C LEU A 445 13.37 -13.56 -5.76
N GLY A 446 13.17 -14.54 -4.86
CA GLY A 446 14.06 -14.72 -3.69
C GLY A 446 15.53 -14.91 -4.08
N TRP A 447 15.79 -15.57 -5.21
CA TRP A 447 17.13 -15.77 -5.76
C TRP A 447 17.87 -14.45 -6.03
N GLN A 448 17.18 -13.38 -6.43
CA GLN A 448 17.78 -12.04 -6.62
C GLN A 448 18.33 -11.47 -5.30
N PHE A 449 17.75 -11.90 -4.18
CA PHE A 449 18.14 -11.48 -2.83
C PHE A 449 18.99 -12.55 -2.11
N GLY A 450 19.35 -13.65 -2.77
CA GLY A 450 20.08 -14.77 -2.17
C GLY A 450 19.23 -15.66 -1.25
N TYR A 451 17.91 -15.54 -1.32
CA TYR A 451 16.94 -16.36 -0.60
C TYR A 451 16.44 -17.46 -1.52
N ILE A 452 16.99 -18.67 -1.39
CA ILE A 452 16.59 -19.80 -2.21
C ILE A 452 15.35 -20.47 -1.60
N GLY A 453 15.21 -20.41 -0.28
CA GLY A 453 14.13 -21.06 0.46
C GLY A 453 14.18 -22.59 0.39
N ASP A 454 13.75 -23.24 1.47
CA ASP A 454 13.48 -24.68 1.47
C ASP A 454 12.10 -25.03 2.04
N ASP A 455 11.31 -24.02 2.43
CA ASP A 455 9.91 -24.14 2.82
C ASP A 455 9.00 -23.69 1.67
N GLY A 456 7.91 -24.42 1.43
CA GLY A 456 6.93 -24.04 0.42
C GLY A 456 5.96 -23.03 0.99
N THR A 457 6.01 -21.79 0.50
CA THR A 457 5.12 -20.72 0.93
C THR A 457 3.91 -20.58 0.00
N PRO A 458 2.75 -20.20 0.54
CA PRO A 458 1.65 -19.72 -0.28
C PRO A 458 2.03 -18.58 -1.20
N ALA A 459 1.74 -18.75 -2.49
CA ALA A 459 1.66 -17.62 -3.40
C ALA A 459 0.56 -16.64 -2.96
N PRO A 460 0.64 -15.36 -3.38
CA PRO A 460 -0.40 -14.38 -3.12
C PRO A 460 -1.77 -14.84 -3.62
N TYR A 461 -2.83 -14.49 -2.87
CA TYR A 461 -4.21 -14.71 -3.30
C TYR A 461 -4.87 -13.39 -3.60
N PHE A 462 -5.40 -13.24 -4.81
CA PHE A 462 -6.13 -12.06 -5.22
C PHE A 462 -7.62 -12.24 -5.11
N ASP A 463 -8.30 -11.18 -4.69
CA ASP A 463 -9.73 -11.14 -4.47
C ASP A 463 -10.27 -9.72 -4.72
N ASN A 464 -11.59 -9.54 -4.81
CA ASN A 464 -12.26 -8.24 -4.90
C ASN A 464 -11.68 -7.29 -5.96
N VAL A 465 -11.23 -7.86 -7.08
CA VAL A 465 -10.58 -7.14 -8.18
C VAL A 465 -11.64 -6.32 -8.92
N ARG A 466 -11.45 -4.99 -8.96
CA ARG A 466 -12.36 -4.05 -9.60
C ARG A 466 -11.61 -2.94 -10.34
N LEU A 467 -12.16 -2.54 -11.48
CA LEU A 467 -11.80 -1.31 -12.18
C LEU A 467 -12.93 -0.30 -12.06
N LYS A 468 -12.58 0.97 -11.87
CA LYS A 468 -13.52 2.07 -11.76
C LYS A 468 -13.13 3.15 -12.76
N ALA A 469 -13.90 3.26 -13.83
CA ALA A 469 -13.79 4.37 -14.78
C ALA A 469 -14.59 5.55 -14.25
N TYR A 470 -14.03 6.75 -14.33
CA TYR A 470 -14.70 7.95 -13.86
C TYR A 470 -14.41 9.14 -14.75
N CYS A 471 -15.32 10.12 -14.71
CA CYS A 471 -15.15 11.35 -15.46
C CYS A 471 -14.09 12.24 -14.82
N GLN A 472 -13.19 12.80 -15.62
CA GLN A 472 -12.17 13.74 -15.16
C GLN A 472 -12.02 14.88 -16.16
N GLU A 473 -11.57 16.03 -15.66
CA GLU A 473 -11.17 17.18 -16.48
C GLU A 473 -9.65 17.34 -16.38
N GLY A 474 -9.04 17.74 -17.50
CA GLY A 474 -7.63 18.07 -17.52
C GLY A 474 -6.69 16.85 -17.56
N PRO A 475 -5.39 17.06 -17.33
CA PRO A 475 -4.40 15.99 -17.28
C PRO A 475 -4.56 15.13 -16.02
N ALA A 476 -4.06 13.89 -16.07
CA ALA A 476 -3.90 13.04 -14.89
C ALA A 476 -2.60 13.41 -14.17
N MET A 477 -2.64 13.41 -12.83
CA MET A 477 -1.47 13.70 -12.02
C MET A 477 -1.27 12.64 -10.94
N SER A 478 -0.02 12.26 -10.69
CA SER A 478 0.34 11.33 -9.62
C SER A 478 1.67 11.68 -8.96
N THR A 479 1.78 11.45 -7.66
CA THR A 479 3.01 11.64 -6.87
C THR A 479 3.07 10.66 -5.71
N ARG A 480 4.25 10.27 -5.26
CA ARG A 480 4.39 9.47 -4.03
C ARG A 480 4.37 10.37 -2.81
N ALA A 481 3.97 9.83 -1.66
CA ALA A 481 4.04 10.55 -0.38
C ALA A 481 5.45 11.05 -0.04
N ILE A 482 6.48 10.28 -0.39
CA ILE A 482 7.87 10.66 -0.16
C ILE A 482 8.33 11.80 -1.09
N ASP A 483 7.69 11.99 -2.25
CA ASP A 483 8.04 13.07 -3.19
C ASP A 483 7.35 14.41 -2.84
N LEU A 484 6.52 14.44 -1.79
CA LEU A 484 5.84 15.64 -1.30
C LEU A 484 6.68 16.38 -0.24
N ALA A 485 6.37 17.67 -0.06
CA ALA A 485 7.08 18.52 0.90
C ALA A 485 6.88 18.08 2.35
N GLN A 486 7.94 18.16 3.15
CA GLN A 486 7.96 17.72 4.54
C GLN A 486 7.98 18.89 5.53
N ASP A 487 7.36 18.71 6.70
CA ASP A 487 7.51 19.63 7.84
C ASP A 487 9.00 19.79 8.20
N ASN A 488 9.45 21.00 8.57
CA ASN A 488 10.90 21.27 8.66
C ASN A 488 11.28 22.32 9.71
N TRP A 489 12.57 22.42 10.01
CA TRP A 489 13.15 23.32 11.03
C TRP A 489 14.15 24.32 10.45
N PRO A 490 14.56 25.35 11.24
CA PRO A 490 15.65 26.23 10.87
C PRO A 490 16.90 25.49 10.42
N GLU A 491 17.43 25.87 9.27
CA GLU A 491 18.63 25.26 8.67
C GLU A 491 19.83 25.28 9.63
N ILE A 492 19.93 26.32 10.46
CA ILE A 492 21.00 26.47 11.46
C ILE A 492 20.90 25.50 12.64
N GLN A 493 19.87 24.64 12.68
CA GLN A 493 19.65 23.61 13.71
C GLN A 493 19.50 24.16 15.14
N ILE A 494 19.15 25.43 15.28
CA ILE A 494 18.82 26.13 16.54
C ILE A 494 17.76 27.20 16.25
N LEU A 495 17.09 27.71 17.31
CA LEU A 495 16.24 28.89 17.21
C LEU A 495 17.00 30.14 17.70
N ASP A 496 17.41 31.02 16.78
CA ASP A 496 18.14 32.26 17.08
C ASP A 496 17.22 33.49 17.07
N MET A 497 16.64 33.81 18.23
CA MET A 497 15.80 35.01 18.39
C MET A 497 16.58 36.33 18.38
N THR A 498 17.92 36.29 18.33
CA THR A 498 18.77 37.49 18.24
C THR A 498 19.08 37.89 16.80
N ASN A 499 19.02 36.92 15.88
CA ASN A 499 19.15 37.12 14.45
C ASN A 499 18.01 36.41 13.70
N LEU A 500 16.86 37.08 13.58
CA LEU A 500 15.66 36.48 12.99
C LEU A 500 15.90 35.92 11.57
N ALA A 501 16.77 36.56 10.78
CA ALA A 501 17.06 36.17 9.40
C ALA A 501 17.75 34.80 9.28
N SER A 502 18.47 34.34 10.31
CA SER A 502 19.13 33.03 10.28
C SER A 502 18.18 31.86 10.54
N ASN A 503 16.92 32.12 10.90
CA ASN A 503 15.93 31.07 11.12
C ASN A 503 15.16 30.70 9.85
N SER A 504 15.78 30.78 8.67
CA SER A 504 15.08 30.31 7.45
C SER A 504 14.83 28.80 7.57
N VAL A 505 13.62 28.39 7.23
CA VAL A 505 13.21 26.98 7.14
C VAL A 505 13.15 26.61 5.67
N ARG A 506 13.65 25.43 5.32
CA ARG A 506 13.74 24.98 3.94
C ARG A 506 12.46 24.29 3.49
N PHE A 507 12.24 24.32 2.18
CA PHE A 507 11.15 23.59 1.54
C PHE A 507 11.74 22.36 0.86
N ASP A 508 11.70 21.23 1.55
CA ASP A 508 12.32 19.98 1.09
C ASP A 508 11.23 18.91 0.88
N MET A 509 11.37 18.06 -0.14
CA MET A 509 10.62 16.82 -0.19
C MET A 509 10.97 15.88 0.99
N ALA A 510 10.09 14.93 1.28
CA ALA A 510 10.27 13.96 2.35
C ALA A 510 11.40 12.96 2.05
N ASN A 511 11.50 12.51 0.79
CA ASN A 511 12.52 11.61 0.29
C ASN A 511 13.90 12.26 0.42
N ASN A 512 14.82 11.55 1.07
CA ASN A 512 16.20 12.01 1.22
C ASN A 512 17.04 11.55 0.02
N ASN A 513 17.68 12.49 -0.69
CA ASN A 513 18.58 12.18 -1.80
C ASN A 513 20.01 11.81 -1.38
N GLY A 514 20.24 11.50 -0.10
CA GLY A 514 21.51 11.00 0.38
C GLY A 514 21.80 9.58 -0.12
N THR A 515 23.07 9.29 -0.45
CA THR A 515 23.53 7.93 -0.75
C THR A 515 23.35 7.00 0.45
N PRO A 516 23.19 5.66 0.27
CA PRO A 516 22.95 4.71 1.36
C PRO A 516 24.01 4.70 2.49
N ASN A 517 25.21 5.22 2.23
CA ASN A 517 26.29 5.31 3.23
C ASN A 517 26.27 6.63 4.03
N GLN A 518 25.37 7.56 3.71
CA GLN A 518 25.19 8.81 4.44
C GLN A 518 24.18 8.62 5.56
N THR A 519 24.68 8.51 6.79
CA THR A 519 23.87 8.50 8.02
C THR A 519 23.42 9.92 8.43
N HIS A 520 23.14 10.76 7.43
CA HIS A 520 22.61 12.11 7.63
C HIS A 520 21.72 12.47 6.45
N ASN A 521 20.61 13.13 6.76
CA ASN A 521 19.75 13.73 5.76
C ASN A 521 20.54 14.80 4.98
N THR A 522 20.53 14.71 3.65
CA THR A 522 21.13 15.69 2.73
C THR A 522 19.99 16.53 2.16
N PRO A 523 19.69 17.69 2.73
CA PRO A 523 18.40 18.30 2.45
C PRO A 523 18.55 19.53 1.52
N GLY A 524 17.54 19.78 0.68
CA GLY A 524 17.52 20.83 -0.34
C GLY A 524 17.00 20.33 -1.69
N ASP A 525 15.76 19.85 -1.75
CA ASP A 525 15.23 19.12 -2.91
C ASP A 525 13.84 19.60 -3.34
N SER A 526 13.64 19.68 -4.66
CA SER A 526 12.34 19.97 -5.28
C SER A 526 11.37 18.79 -5.11
N ILE A 527 10.10 19.09 -4.87
CA ILE A 527 9.04 18.06 -4.93
C ILE A 527 8.80 17.64 -6.38
N VAL A 528 8.36 16.41 -6.61
CA VAL A 528 8.26 15.86 -7.98
C VAL A 528 6.88 15.26 -8.22
N VAL A 529 6.29 15.54 -9.39
CA VAL A 529 4.94 15.07 -9.78
C VAL A 529 4.93 14.61 -11.23
N GLN A 530 4.29 13.47 -11.50
CA GLN A 530 3.95 12.99 -12.83
C GLN A 530 2.66 13.67 -13.31
N ILE A 531 2.65 14.18 -14.54
CA ILE A 531 1.54 14.94 -15.14
C ILE A 531 1.40 14.51 -16.60
N ALA A 532 0.46 13.61 -16.86
CA ALA A 532 0.20 13.07 -18.19
C ALA A 532 -1.08 13.65 -18.79
N SER A 533 -1.01 14.08 -20.05
CA SER A 533 -2.21 14.45 -20.81
C SER A 533 -2.94 13.19 -21.27
N VAL A 534 -4.05 12.88 -20.59
CA VAL A 534 -4.84 11.66 -20.86
C VAL A 534 -6.01 11.90 -21.82
N ARG A 535 -6.16 13.13 -22.32
CA ARG A 535 -7.19 13.52 -23.29
C ARG A 535 -6.71 13.27 -24.71
N PRO A 536 -7.55 12.73 -25.61
CA PRO A 536 -7.17 12.48 -27.00
C PRO A 536 -6.67 13.76 -27.69
N GLY A 537 -5.41 13.77 -28.14
CA GLY A 537 -4.77 14.95 -28.75
C GLY A 537 -4.59 16.14 -27.80
N GLY A 538 -4.59 15.89 -26.49
CA GLY A 538 -4.31 16.91 -25.49
C GLY A 538 -2.82 17.18 -25.35
N GLU A 539 -2.42 18.43 -25.30
CA GLU A 539 -1.05 18.86 -25.01
C GLU A 539 -1.01 19.62 -23.70
N LEU A 540 -0.03 19.34 -22.83
CA LEU A 540 0.16 20.09 -21.60
C LEU A 540 0.57 21.54 -21.92
N VAL A 541 -0.23 22.52 -21.49
CA VAL A 541 0.01 23.95 -21.78
C VAL A 541 0.52 24.74 -20.58
N SER A 542 0.27 24.27 -19.35
CA SER A 542 0.84 24.86 -18.14
C SER A 542 0.78 23.88 -16.98
N ASN A 543 1.78 23.91 -16.09
CA ASN A 543 1.73 23.28 -14.78
C ASN A 543 2.46 24.15 -13.75
N ARG A 544 1.92 24.25 -12.53
CA ARG A 544 2.48 25.10 -11.47
C ARG A 544 2.10 24.59 -10.08
N LEU A 545 2.98 24.82 -9.13
CA LEU A 545 2.68 24.76 -7.70
C LEU A 545 2.07 26.10 -7.30
N VAL A 546 0.88 26.06 -6.69
CA VAL A 546 0.22 27.23 -6.10
C VAL A 546 0.27 27.10 -4.59
N TYR A 547 0.59 28.20 -3.91
CA TYR A 547 0.71 28.20 -2.46
C TYR A 547 -0.02 29.36 -1.80
N SER A 548 -0.42 29.12 -0.56
CA SER A 548 -0.94 30.09 0.39
C SER A 548 -0.30 29.84 1.76
N MET A 549 0.08 30.89 2.47
CA MET A 549 0.84 30.81 3.70
C MET A 549 0.23 31.67 4.81
N GLN A 550 -0.03 31.05 5.96
CA GLN A 550 -0.18 31.76 7.22
C GLN A 550 1.22 32.12 7.72
N ARG A 551 1.54 33.41 7.67
CA ARG A 551 2.84 33.91 8.11
C ARG A 551 2.85 34.15 9.61
N ASN A 552 3.97 33.80 10.24
CA ASN A 552 4.34 34.30 11.54
C ASN A 552 4.85 35.75 11.41
N PRO A 553 4.14 36.74 11.99
CA PRO A 553 4.51 38.15 11.87
C PRO A 553 5.85 38.52 12.51
N VAL A 554 6.40 37.67 13.38
CA VAL A 554 7.73 37.86 14.00
C VAL A 554 8.80 38.05 12.93
N PHE A 555 8.70 37.33 11.81
CA PHE A 555 9.73 37.27 10.77
C PHE A 555 9.47 38.19 9.58
N ASP A 556 8.37 38.95 9.56
CA ASP A 556 8.00 39.82 8.43
C ASP A 556 9.07 40.86 8.07
N SER A 557 9.88 41.30 9.04
CA SER A 557 10.95 42.28 8.82
C SER A 557 12.19 41.73 8.12
N VAL A 558 12.36 40.40 8.08
CA VAL A 558 13.53 39.71 7.50
C VAL A 558 13.18 38.85 6.29
N ARG A 559 11.89 38.74 5.95
CA ARG A 559 11.39 37.97 4.83
C ARG A 559 11.73 38.63 3.50
N ASP A 560 12.02 37.83 2.47
CA ASP A 560 12.28 38.35 1.12
C ASP A 560 11.01 39.05 0.57
N PRO A 561 11.07 40.34 0.22
CA PRO A 561 9.91 41.09 -0.28
C PRO A 561 9.42 40.64 -1.65
N ASN A 562 10.18 39.82 -2.40
CA ASN A 562 9.77 39.28 -3.69
C ASN A 562 8.70 38.20 -3.57
N TRP A 563 8.56 37.59 -2.39
CA TRP A 563 7.64 36.49 -2.16
C TRP A 563 6.45 36.93 -1.31
N GLY A 564 5.24 36.71 -1.83
CA GLY A 564 3.96 37.01 -1.16
C GLY A 564 3.49 35.91 -0.22
N ALA A 565 2.44 36.18 0.55
CA ALA A 565 1.76 35.15 1.35
C ALA A 565 0.98 34.16 0.47
N THR A 566 0.71 34.55 -0.78
CA THR A 566 0.21 33.68 -1.83
C THR A 566 1.08 33.85 -3.06
N GLY A 567 1.17 32.83 -3.89
CA GLY A 567 1.94 32.85 -5.11
C GLY A 567 1.92 31.52 -5.84
N SER A 568 2.74 31.42 -6.88
CA SER A 568 2.92 30.19 -7.63
C SER A 568 4.30 30.11 -8.26
N VAL A 569 4.78 28.90 -8.50
CA VAL A 569 6.00 28.60 -9.27
C VAL A 569 5.68 27.61 -10.37
N ASP A 570 6.19 27.87 -11.58
CA ASP A 570 5.99 26.97 -12.71
C ASP A 570 6.85 25.71 -12.52
N GLY A 571 6.35 24.55 -12.94
CA GLY A 571 7.11 23.31 -12.86
C GLY A 571 8.23 23.26 -13.91
N VAL A 572 9.31 22.59 -13.55
CA VAL A 572 10.48 22.38 -14.41
C VAL A 572 10.56 20.90 -14.78
N PRO A 573 10.80 20.54 -16.06
CA PRO A 573 10.96 19.14 -16.44
C PRO A 573 12.08 18.47 -15.65
N VAL A 574 11.82 17.27 -15.14
CA VAL A 574 12.84 16.45 -14.47
C VAL A 574 13.80 15.90 -15.52
N VAL A 575 15.09 15.89 -15.19
CA VAL A 575 16.14 15.31 -16.03
C VAL A 575 16.75 14.09 -15.38
N GLY A 576 16.96 13.03 -16.14
CA GLY A 576 17.64 11.81 -15.70
C GLY A 576 19.14 12.03 -15.50
N GLY A 577 19.83 11.01 -14.98
CA GLY A 577 21.28 11.06 -14.72
C GLY A 577 22.15 11.30 -15.96
N ASN A 578 21.62 10.97 -17.14
CA ASN A 578 22.23 11.21 -18.46
C ASN A 578 21.88 12.61 -19.05
N GLY A 579 21.05 13.41 -18.37
CA GLY A 579 20.62 14.74 -18.81
C GLY A 579 19.41 14.77 -19.74
N GLN A 580 18.81 13.63 -20.08
CA GLN A 580 17.57 13.57 -20.85
C GLN A 580 16.37 13.96 -19.99
N VAL A 581 15.36 14.58 -20.61
CA VAL A 581 14.11 14.91 -19.93
C VAL A 581 13.30 13.64 -19.73
N ILE A 582 12.89 13.39 -18.49
CA ILE A 582 11.94 12.32 -18.17
C ILE A 582 10.55 12.82 -18.55
N ALA A 583 9.93 12.15 -19.52
CA ALA A 583 8.62 12.53 -20.04
C ALA A 583 7.58 12.67 -18.92
N ASP A 584 6.74 13.71 -19.03
CA ASP A 584 5.61 13.96 -18.14
C ASP A 584 5.96 14.10 -16.64
N LYS A 585 7.24 14.24 -16.27
CA LYS A 585 7.68 14.39 -14.87
C LYS A 585 8.20 15.80 -14.61
N PHE A 586 7.65 16.46 -13.59
CA PHE A 586 7.94 17.86 -13.27
C PHE A 586 8.37 18.03 -11.83
N ALA A 587 9.39 18.86 -11.61
CA ALA A 587 9.86 19.30 -10.31
C ALA A 587 9.34 20.69 -9.97
N TYR A 588 9.04 20.93 -8.70
CA TYR A 588 8.61 22.22 -8.16
C TYR A 588 9.46 22.58 -6.96
N ASP A 589 9.90 23.83 -6.92
CA ASP A 589 10.80 24.33 -5.90
C ASP A 589 10.39 25.69 -5.37
N LEU A 590 10.57 25.89 -4.07
CA LEU A 590 10.35 27.16 -3.37
C LEU A 590 11.66 27.58 -2.67
N PRO A 591 11.88 28.89 -2.43
CA PRO A 591 13.17 29.31 -1.89
C PRO A 591 13.45 28.73 -0.50
N ASP A 592 14.66 28.20 -0.32
CA ASP A 592 15.15 27.69 0.97
C ASP A 592 15.47 28.77 2.00
N THR A 593 15.78 29.99 1.53
CA THR A 593 16.20 31.11 2.39
C THR A 593 15.25 32.28 2.23
N GLY A 594 14.84 32.86 3.37
CA GLY A 594 14.04 34.08 3.39
C GLY A 594 12.57 33.91 2.99
N PHE A 595 12.11 32.67 2.75
CA PHE A 595 10.73 32.35 2.38
C PHE A 595 9.91 31.80 3.54
N LEU A 596 10.25 30.62 4.10
CA LEU A 596 9.60 30.04 5.29
C LEU A 596 10.40 30.34 6.56
N PHE A 597 9.69 30.53 7.67
CA PHE A 597 10.24 30.81 9.00
C PHE A 597 9.42 30.10 10.10
N PRO A 598 9.99 29.89 11.30
CA PRO A 598 9.33 29.26 12.44
C PRO A 598 7.92 29.80 12.71
N GLY A 599 6.94 28.92 12.81
CA GLY A 599 5.51 29.21 12.97
C GLY A 599 4.75 29.55 11.69
N ASP A 600 5.40 29.56 10.51
CA ASP A 600 4.67 29.62 9.25
C ASP A 600 3.97 28.29 8.96
N VAL A 601 2.77 28.37 8.36
CA VAL A 601 2.03 27.22 7.82
C VAL A 601 1.75 27.49 6.34
N LEU A 602 2.22 26.59 5.47
CA LEU A 602 2.07 26.68 4.01
C LEU A 602 1.09 25.60 3.54
N HIS A 603 0.00 26.00 2.90
CA HIS A 603 -0.82 25.11 2.08
C HIS A 603 -0.37 25.24 0.63
N TYR A 604 -0.20 24.13 -0.07
CA TYR A 604 0.10 24.15 -1.50
C TYR A 604 -0.77 23.15 -2.26
N TYR A 605 -0.90 23.32 -3.56
CA TYR A 605 -1.41 22.29 -4.47
C TYR A 605 -0.73 22.46 -5.82
N ILE A 606 -0.76 21.41 -6.64
CA ILE A 606 -0.32 21.49 -8.03
C ILE A 606 -1.55 21.68 -8.90
N GLU A 607 -1.49 22.59 -9.86
CA GLU A 607 -2.44 22.62 -10.97
C GLU A 607 -1.74 22.39 -12.29
N ALA A 608 -2.43 21.68 -13.17
CA ALA A 608 -1.97 21.45 -14.52
C ALA A 608 -3.13 21.63 -15.49
N THR A 609 -2.83 22.23 -16.64
CA THR A 609 -3.79 22.48 -17.71
C THR A 609 -3.25 21.86 -18.99
N ASP A 610 -4.05 21.03 -19.62
CA ASP A 610 -3.83 20.55 -20.98
C ASP A 610 -4.83 21.23 -21.93
N GLU A 611 -4.54 21.25 -23.23
CA GLU A 611 -5.44 21.73 -24.28
C GLU A 611 -5.65 20.63 -25.32
N ALA A 612 -6.91 20.19 -25.50
CA ALA A 612 -7.31 19.22 -26.51
C ALA A 612 -8.40 19.83 -27.39
N GLY A 613 -8.19 19.85 -28.72
CA GLY A 613 -9.17 20.38 -29.67
C GLY A 613 -9.54 21.86 -29.46
N GLY A 614 -8.62 22.66 -28.90
CA GLY A 614 -8.84 24.08 -28.56
C GLY A 614 -9.61 24.30 -27.26
N VAL A 615 -9.77 23.26 -26.41
CA VAL A 615 -10.42 23.34 -25.11
C VAL A 615 -9.41 23.05 -23.99
N ALA A 616 -8.99 24.11 -23.31
CA ALA A 616 -8.17 24.02 -22.11
C ALA A 616 -8.98 23.46 -20.94
N GLN A 617 -8.45 22.47 -20.22
CA GLN A 617 -9.03 21.95 -18.97
C GLN A 617 -7.95 21.84 -17.90
N THR A 618 -8.32 22.12 -16.66
CA THR A 618 -7.39 22.19 -15.54
C THR A 618 -7.75 21.14 -14.49
N ALA A 619 -6.75 20.42 -14.00
CA ALA A 619 -6.84 19.49 -12.88
C ALA A 619 -5.99 20.00 -11.71
N THR A 620 -6.31 19.58 -10.48
CA THR A 620 -5.51 19.90 -9.29
C THR A 620 -5.06 18.64 -8.54
N LEU A 621 -3.92 18.71 -7.86
CA LEU A 621 -3.38 17.69 -6.97
C LEU A 621 -3.08 18.36 -5.62
N PRO A 622 -3.84 18.06 -4.55
CA PRO A 622 -4.95 17.10 -4.50
C PRO A 622 -6.15 17.55 -5.35
N ALA A 623 -7.00 16.60 -5.73
CA ALA A 623 -8.24 16.92 -6.46
C ALA A 623 -9.14 17.87 -5.66
N ASP A 624 -9.25 17.65 -4.34
CA ASP A 624 -10.00 18.49 -3.43
C ASP A 624 -9.13 19.59 -2.80
N ILE A 625 -9.45 20.83 -3.17
CA ILE A 625 -8.81 22.03 -2.63
C ILE A 625 -9.74 22.81 -1.69
N GLU A 626 -10.84 22.22 -1.21
CA GLU A 626 -11.68 22.83 -0.18
C GLU A 626 -10.83 23.19 1.05
N GLY A 627 -11.04 24.40 1.57
CA GLY A 627 -10.24 24.96 2.66
C GLY A 627 -8.80 25.33 2.29
N PHE A 628 -8.42 25.33 1.01
CA PHE A 628 -7.18 25.98 0.57
C PHE A 628 -7.17 27.46 0.99
N GLY A 629 -6.20 27.82 1.83
CA GLY A 629 -6.10 29.15 2.46
C GLY A 629 -6.88 29.33 3.77
N ASP A 630 -7.61 28.31 4.23
CA ASP A 630 -8.20 28.28 5.58
C ASP A 630 -7.22 27.65 6.57
N PHE A 631 -6.68 28.49 7.46
CA PHE A 631 -5.76 28.08 8.52
C PHE A 631 -6.41 28.07 9.90
N SER A 632 -7.75 28.12 9.96
CA SER A 632 -8.48 28.17 11.23
C SER A 632 -8.49 26.84 11.98
N HIS A 633 -8.21 25.72 11.29
CA HIS A 633 -8.23 24.39 11.86
C HIS A 633 -7.27 23.43 11.12
N PRO A 634 -6.57 22.51 11.80
CA PRO A 634 -5.61 21.59 11.16
C PRO A 634 -6.21 20.59 10.17
N LEU A 635 -7.53 20.36 10.24
CA LEU A 635 -8.31 19.55 9.28
C LEU A 635 -9.01 20.40 8.20
N ALA A 636 -8.81 21.72 8.18
CA ALA A 636 -9.44 22.58 7.18
C ALA A 636 -8.90 22.31 5.77
N TYR A 637 -7.66 21.83 5.65
CA TYR A 637 -7.03 21.51 4.38
C TYR A 637 -6.30 20.15 4.44
N ASN A 638 -5.98 19.60 3.26
CA ASN A 638 -5.30 18.31 3.15
C ASN A 638 -3.90 18.36 3.78
N ARG A 639 -3.66 17.51 4.78
CA ARG A 639 -2.43 17.49 5.58
C ARG A 639 -1.18 17.13 4.78
N ASN A 640 -1.28 16.29 3.75
CA ASN A 640 -0.13 15.90 2.91
C ASN A 640 0.40 17.08 2.08
N TYR A 641 -0.42 18.12 1.92
CA TYR A 641 -0.10 19.34 1.19
C TYR A 641 0.01 20.55 2.12
N THR A 642 0.31 20.29 3.39
CA THR A 642 0.54 21.30 4.42
C THR A 642 1.96 21.16 4.94
N VAL A 643 2.75 22.23 4.85
CA VAL A 643 4.10 22.31 5.45
C VAL A 643 4.06 23.23 6.66
N ARG A 644 4.59 22.74 7.78
CA ARG A 644 4.78 23.48 9.03
C ARG A 644 6.25 23.78 9.22
N ALA A 645 6.56 25.05 9.41
CA ALA A 645 7.90 25.49 9.78
C ALA A 645 8.00 25.51 11.32
N LEU A 646 8.74 24.57 11.90
CA LEU A 646 8.83 24.37 13.34
C LEU A 646 10.11 25.01 13.93
N PRO A 647 10.13 25.41 15.22
CA PRO A 647 9.00 25.46 16.14
C PRO A 647 8.08 26.66 15.87
N THR A 648 6.83 26.64 16.33
CA THR A 648 6.05 27.88 16.37
C THR A 648 6.61 28.81 17.44
N VAL A 649 6.67 30.11 17.15
CA VAL A 649 7.17 31.12 18.09
C VAL A 649 6.29 32.37 18.10
N ASP A 650 5.90 32.83 19.28
CA ASP A 650 5.10 34.04 19.43
C ASP A 650 5.95 35.34 19.42
N ALA A 651 5.28 36.49 19.49
CA ALA A 651 5.94 37.81 19.50
C ALA A 651 6.85 38.05 20.73
N ALA A 652 6.73 37.24 21.78
CA ALA A 652 7.59 37.27 22.96
C ALA A 652 8.75 36.26 22.87
N GLY A 653 8.83 35.47 21.80
CA GLY A 653 9.83 34.40 21.66
C GLY A 653 9.47 33.13 22.40
N VAL A 654 8.21 32.95 22.78
CA VAL A 654 7.72 31.75 23.49
C VAL A 654 7.24 30.72 22.48
N THR A 655 7.66 29.48 22.69
CA THR A 655 7.26 28.31 21.89
C THR A 655 6.24 27.45 22.62
N PRO A 656 5.39 26.69 21.89
CA PRO A 656 4.63 25.60 22.46
C PRO A 656 5.51 24.63 23.24
N LYS A 657 4.91 23.96 24.22
CA LYS A 657 5.62 23.06 25.14
C LYS A 657 5.48 21.59 24.78
N ILE A 658 4.48 21.27 23.98
CA ILE A 658 4.19 19.93 23.49
C ILE A 658 4.63 19.85 22.04
N LEU A 659 5.44 18.86 21.71
CA LEU A 659 5.63 18.38 20.34
C LEU A 659 4.77 17.14 20.16
N PHE A 660 3.84 17.18 19.22
CA PHE A 660 3.09 16.03 18.77
C PHE A 660 3.72 15.49 17.48
N TRP A 661 4.40 14.36 17.59
CA TRP A 661 4.91 13.65 16.43
C TRP A 661 3.88 12.62 15.96
N ASN A 662 3.24 12.93 14.83
CA ASN A 662 2.43 11.97 14.09
C ASN A 662 3.32 11.24 13.09
N ASP A 663 3.82 10.10 13.52
CA ASP A 663 4.67 9.22 12.71
C ASP A 663 3.85 8.22 11.89
N PHE A 664 2.52 8.21 12.04
CA PHE A 664 1.64 7.30 11.30
C PHE A 664 1.18 7.84 9.94
N ALA A 665 0.82 9.12 9.90
CA ALA A 665 0.56 9.96 8.72
C ALA A 665 -0.19 9.34 7.51
N SER A 666 -1.43 9.80 7.26
CA SER A 666 -2.26 9.51 6.08
C SER A 666 -2.65 8.05 5.88
N ARG A 667 -2.65 7.30 6.97
CA ARG A 667 -3.02 5.89 7.03
C ARG A 667 -4.37 5.64 7.72
N GLY A 668 -5.13 6.71 7.97
CA GLY A 668 -6.46 6.67 8.59
C GLY A 668 -6.43 6.82 10.11
N GLY A 669 -7.59 7.04 10.75
CA GLY A 669 -7.73 7.10 12.22
C GLY A 669 -7.11 8.32 12.93
N GLU A 670 -6.11 8.96 12.37
CA GLU A 670 -5.40 10.14 12.87
C GLU A 670 -6.27 11.38 13.16
N ASP A 671 -7.43 11.53 12.52
CA ASP A 671 -8.42 12.57 12.85
C ASP A 671 -8.89 12.46 14.30
N GLU A 672 -8.79 11.27 14.89
CA GLU A 672 -9.14 10.99 16.27
C GLU A 672 -8.16 11.59 17.28
N TRP A 673 -6.89 11.76 16.91
CA TRP A 673 -5.92 12.49 17.72
C TRP A 673 -6.25 13.97 17.76
N LEU A 674 -6.41 14.60 16.58
CA LEU A 674 -6.72 16.02 16.46
C LEU A 674 -8.05 16.33 17.15
N SER A 675 -9.08 15.51 16.91
CA SER A 675 -10.36 15.63 17.61
C SER A 675 -10.22 15.51 19.12
N SER A 676 -9.35 14.62 19.62
CA SER A 676 -9.13 14.47 21.07
C SER A 676 -8.42 15.67 21.68
N LEU A 677 -7.41 16.24 21.00
CA LEU A 677 -6.69 17.45 21.40
C LEU A 677 -7.65 18.67 21.45
N ASP A 678 -8.49 18.82 20.44
CA ASP A 678 -9.52 19.88 20.39
C ASP A 678 -10.56 19.73 21.51
N ASN A 679 -11.04 18.52 21.75
CA ASN A 679 -12.05 18.24 22.79
C ASN A 679 -11.54 18.56 24.20
N ILE A 680 -10.23 18.49 24.43
CA ILE A 680 -9.62 18.86 25.71
C ILE A 680 -9.20 20.34 25.77
N GLY A 681 -9.37 21.08 24.66
CA GLY A 681 -9.16 22.53 24.56
C GLY A 681 -7.74 22.94 24.18
N LEU A 682 -6.96 22.03 23.57
CA LEU A 682 -5.64 22.37 23.02
C LEU A 682 -5.77 22.94 21.60
N GLU A 683 -4.83 23.81 21.25
CA GLU A 683 -4.82 24.52 19.96
C GLU A 683 -3.41 24.39 19.37
N LEU A 684 -3.35 24.00 18.09
CA LEU A 684 -2.11 23.83 17.33
C LEU A 684 -1.40 25.19 17.16
N GLY A 685 -0.07 25.20 17.29
CA GLY A 685 0.77 26.41 17.24
C GLY A 685 0.71 27.28 18.51
N VAL A 686 -0.22 27.01 19.42
CA VAL A 686 -0.35 27.72 20.70
C VAL A 686 0.08 26.82 21.85
N HIS A 687 -0.56 25.67 21.99
CA HIS A 687 -0.32 24.73 23.09
C HIS A 687 0.62 23.60 22.68
N TYR A 688 0.50 23.14 21.44
CA TYR A 688 1.35 22.09 20.87
C TYR A 688 1.75 22.46 19.44
N ASP A 689 2.93 22.02 19.02
CA ASP A 689 3.30 21.91 17.61
C ASP A 689 3.10 20.48 17.15
N MET A 690 2.89 20.29 15.85
CA MET A 690 2.79 18.98 15.24
C MET A 690 3.89 18.81 14.21
N TYR A 691 4.59 17.68 14.29
CA TYR A 691 5.46 17.18 13.24
C TYR A 691 4.80 15.97 12.59
N TYR A 692 4.65 16.02 11.27
CA TYR A 692 3.96 15.00 10.49
C TYR A 692 4.96 14.29 9.57
N THR A 693 5.10 12.97 9.68
CA THR A 693 6.06 12.18 8.86
C THR A 693 5.43 11.79 7.52
N ASN A 694 5.81 12.39 6.39
CA ASN A 694 5.30 11.94 5.09
C ASN A 694 5.89 10.58 4.66
N GLY A 695 5.03 9.60 4.34
CA GLY A 695 5.49 8.26 3.90
C GLY A 695 6.30 7.48 4.95
N PRO A 696 5.83 7.34 6.21
CA PRO A 696 6.66 6.91 7.33
C PRO A 696 7.18 5.47 7.24
N SER A 697 6.47 4.59 6.51
CA SER A 697 6.96 3.23 6.30
C SER A 697 8.16 3.16 5.36
N SER A 698 8.41 4.19 4.54
CA SER A 698 9.41 4.13 3.46
C SER A 698 10.85 3.92 3.95
N GLY A 699 11.17 4.27 5.19
CA GLY A 699 12.53 4.22 5.72
C GLY A 699 13.48 5.25 5.12
N VAL A 700 12.95 6.32 4.49
CA VAL A 700 13.77 7.37 3.86
C VAL A 700 14.39 8.38 4.85
N GLY A 701 14.19 8.19 6.16
CA GLY A 701 14.81 9.04 7.18
C GLY A 701 14.31 10.44 7.29
N ASN A 702 13.01 10.59 7.14
CA ASN A 702 12.30 11.82 7.43
C ASN A 702 11.64 11.82 8.81
N GLY A 703 11.99 10.89 9.70
CA GLY A 703 11.72 11.02 11.14
C GLY A 703 12.45 12.23 11.76
N LEU A 704 12.21 12.48 13.05
CA LEU A 704 12.84 13.60 13.76
C LEU A 704 14.37 13.52 13.73
N GLY A 705 14.94 12.32 13.81
CA GLY A 705 16.36 12.01 13.76
C GLY A 705 17.07 12.53 12.52
N GLY A 706 16.35 12.62 11.40
CA GLY A 706 16.86 13.18 10.15
C GLY A 706 16.65 14.69 9.98
N ARG A 707 15.79 15.32 10.81
CA ARG A 707 15.25 16.66 10.51
C ARG A 707 15.46 17.69 11.62
N ALA A 708 15.65 17.24 12.85
CA ALA A 708 15.81 18.10 14.02
C ALA A 708 17.06 17.76 14.84
N SER A 709 17.56 18.75 15.58
CA SER A 709 18.61 18.60 16.59
C SER A 709 18.01 18.53 18.00
N VAL A 710 18.77 17.99 18.96
CA VAL A 710 18.37 18.04 20.38
C VAL A 710 18.22 19.49 20.85
N GLU A 711 19.04 20.41 20.34
CA GLU A 711 18.95 21.84 20.63
C GLU A 711 17.61 22.44 20.18
N LEU A 712 17.10 22.07 19.01
CA LEU A 712 15.76 22.48 18.56
C LEU A 712 14.68 21.85 19.42
N LEU A 713 14.79 20.55 19.72
CA LEU A 713 13.83 19.83 20.55
C LEU A 713 13.79 20.37 22.00
N SER A 714 14.88 20.98 22.49
CA SER A 714 14.92 21.59 23.83
C SER A 714 13.93 22.74 24.06
N ASN A 715 13.31 23.26 22.99
CA ASN A 715 12.22 24.24 23.08
C ASN A 715 10.91 23.60 23.61
N TYR A 716 10.78 22.29 23.48
CA TYR A 716 9.68 21.48 23.98
C TYR A 716 10.11 20.72 25.24
N ASN A 717 9.13 20.40 26.10
CA ASN A 717 9.34 19.58 27.30
C ASN A 717 8.28 18.48 27.44
N HIS A 718 7.48 18.28 26.41
CA HIS A 718 6.56 17.15 26.29
C HIS A 718 6.59 16.60 24.86
N LEU A 719 6.61 15.27 24.75
CA LEU A 719 6.45 14.54 23.48
C LEU A 719 5.17 13.72 23.53
N LEU A 720 4.30 13.90 22.53
CA LEU A 720 3.25 12.95 22.19
C LEU A 720 3.71 12.25 20.92
N TYR A 721 3.83 10.93 20.95
CA TYR A 721 4.30 10.14 19.82
C TYR A 721 3.26 9.07 19.48
N THR A 722 2.87 9.01 18.21
CA THR A 722 1.97 7.99 17.66
C THR A 722 2.63 7.33 16.46
N SER A 723 2.73 6.00 16.49
CA SER A 723 3.09 5.18 15.33
C SER A 723 1.87 4.45 14.75
N GLY A 724 0.66 4.67 15.28
CA GLY A 724 -0.56 4.01 14.79
C GLY A 724 -0.42 2.49 14.80
N ASP A 725 -0.59 1.89 13.63
CA ASP A 725 -0.38 0.46 13.37
C ASP A 725 0.84 0.17 12.48
N LEU A 726 1.80 1.11 12.34
CA LEU A 726 3.04 0.86 11.60
C LEU A 726 3.68 -0.46 12.03
N GLY A 727 3.99 -1.32 11.06
CA GLY A 727 4.61 -2.63 11.29
C GLY A 727 6.14 -2.60 11.37
N ALA A 728 6.77 -1.54 10.86
CA ALA A 728 8.22 -1.34 10.84
C ALA A 728 8.52 0.16 10.67
N MET A 729 9.79 0.54 10.86
CA MET A 729 10.28 1.91 10.72
C MET A 729 9.55 2.89 11.66
N THR A 730 9.30 2.46 12.91
CA THR A 730 8.74 3.35 13.93
C THR A 730 9.80 4.38 14.38
N LEU A 731 10.61 4.06 15.40
CA LEU A 731 11.77 4.88 15.74
C LEU A 731 13.02 4.27 15.08
N GLY A 732 13.54 4.93 14.03
CA GLY A 732 14.73 4.49 13.30
C GLY A 732 16.04 4.71 14.08
N ASP A 733 17.09 3.98 13.69
CA ASP A 733 18.41 4.01 14.36
C ASP A 733 19.57 4.41 13.43
N GLY A 734 19.24 4.96 12.26
CA GLY A 734 20.24 5.32 11.26
C GLY A 734 20.76 4.14 10.42
N ARG A 735 20.22 2.90 10.57
CA ARG A 735 20.58 1.74 9.73
C ARG A 735 19.54 1.52 8.65
N ASN A 736 19.96 1.66 7.39
CA ASN A 736 19.07 1.65 6.21
C ASN A 736 18.08 2.83 6.15
N ASP A 737 18.23 3.78 7.07
CA ASP A 737 17.52 5.04 7.17
C ASP A 737 18.57 6.13 7.53
N PRO A 738 18.61 7.29 6.84
CA PRO A 738 19.53 8.39 7.13
C PRO A 738 19.39 9.09 8.50
N GLY A 739 18.27 8.92 9.21
CA GLY A 739 17.93 9.54 10.49
C GLY A 739 18.00 8.57 11.68
N ASP A 740 18.57 9.02 12.81
CA ASP A 740 18.66 8.23 14.04
C ASP A 740 17.72 8.81 15.11
N ASP A 741 16.45 8.40 15.05
CA ASP A 741 15.40 8.80 15.98
C ASP A 741 15.67 8.30 17.40
N VAL A 742 16.09 7.04 17.52
CA VAL A 742 16.36 6.40 18.82
C VAL A 742 17.43 7.18 19.58
N SER A 743 18.53 7.54 18.94
CA SER A 743 19.58 8.34 19.57
C SER A 743 19.12 9.77 19.84
N LEU A 744 18.40 10.41 18.93
CA LEU A 744 17.89 11.77 19.13
C LEU A 744 16.98 11.85 20.36
N ILE A 745 15.98 10.97 20.43
CA ILE A 745 15.01 10.92 21.54
C ILE A 745 15.69 10.49 22.85
N SER A 746 16.61 9.51 22.80
CA SER A 746 17.42 9.12 23.96
C SER A 746 18.17 10.31 24.54
N ASN A 747 18.86 11.07 23.68
CA ASN A 747 19.63 12.23 24.11
C ASN A 747 18.73 13.35 24.64
N TRP A 748 17.55 13.54 24.07
CA TRP A 748 16.60 14.52 24.55
C TRP A 748 16.06 14.16 25.94
N LEU A 749 15.57 12.92 26.12
CA LEU A 749 15.09 12.40 27.41
C LEU A 749 16.18 12.34 28.48
N PHE A 750 17.44 12.14 28.10
CA PHE A 750 18.54 12.09 29.06
C PHE A 750 18.97 13.49 29.52
N ASN A 751 19.08 14.45 28.60
CA ASN A 751 19.70 15.75 28.87
C ASN A 751 18.70 16.83 29.32
N TYR A 752 17.39 16.65 29.09
CA TYR A 752 16.37 17.67 29.33
C TYR A 752 15.21 17.12 30.17
N GLU A 753 14.46 18.02 30.81
CA GLU A 753 13.23 17.70 31.52
C GLU A 753 12.10 17.52 30.49
N VAL A 754 11.83 16.27 30.10
CA VAL A 754 10.89 15.93 29.01
C VAL A 754 10.00 14.78 29.45
N ASN A 755 8.68 14.97 29.41
CA ASN A 755 7.73 13.87 29.58
C ASN A 755 7.29 13.35 28.23
N ALA A 756 7.16 12.03 28.08
CA ALA A 756 6.82 11.43 26.79
C ALA A 756 5.66 10.45 26.90
N PHE A 757 4.73 10.52 25.95
CA PHE A 757 3.67 9.55 25.77
C PHE A 757 3.86 8.83 24.44
N PHE A 758 4.24 7.56 24.51
CA PHE A 758 4.45 6.69 23.36
C PHE A 758 3.26 5.74 23.21
N THR A 759 2.72 5.64 22.01
CA THR A 759 1.56 4.80 21.73
C THR A 759 1.60 4.32 20.28
N GLY A 760 1.25 3.05 20.09
CA GLY A 760 1.34 2.37 18.80
C GLY A 760 1.35 0.86 18.99
N ASP A 761 0.78 0.12 18.03
CA ASP A 761 0.62 -1.33 18.13
C ASP A 761 1.94 -2.11 18.06
N ASN A 762 2.76 -1.89 17.03
CA ASN A 762 4.03 -2.62 16.87
C ASN A 762 5.27 -1.84 17.35
N LEU A 763 5.08 -0.76 18.12
CA LEU A 763 6.19 0.10 18.52
C LEU A 763 7.25 -0.65 19.35
N VAL A 764 6.82 -1.46 20.32
CA VAL A 764 7.76 -2.14 21.23
C VAL A 764 8.35 -3.39 20.56
N SER A 765 7.56 -4.09 19.75
CA SER A 765 8.05 -5.23 18.96
C SER A 765 9.07 -4.81 17.89
N ASP A 766 8.83 -3.71 17.17
CA ASP A 766 9.75 -3.15 16.18
C ASP A 766 11.09 -2.72 16.82
N LEU A 767 11.02 -1.95 17.92
CA LEU A 767 12.21 -1.57 18.70
C LEU A 767 12.99 -2.80 19.22
N SER A 768 12.29 -3.84 19.66
CA SER A 768 12.90 -5.08 20.12
C SER A 768 13.56 -5.85 18.97
N ALA A 769 12.90 -5.94 17.81
CA ALA A 769 13.40 -6.60 16.62
C ALA A 769 14.69 -5.94 16.09
N ASN A 770 14.78 -4.61 16.20
CA ASN A 770 15.95 -3.82 15.79
C ASN A 770 17.03 -3.69 16.87
N ASN A 771 16.99 -4.50 17.93
CA ASN A 771 17.97 -4.54 19.02
C ASN A 771 18.08 -3.24 19.85
N HIS A 772 17.00 -2.48 20.01
CA HIS A 772 16.94 -1.28 20.87
C HIS A 772 16.54 -1.59 22.32
N SER A 773 17.04 -2.70 22.88
CA SER A 773 16.77 -3.10 24.26
C SER A 773 17.15 -2.01 25.28
N ASN A 774 18.25 -1.28 25.05
CA ASN A 774 18.62 -0.17 25.91
C ASN A 774 17.55 0.93 25.94
N PHE A 775 16.89 1.20 24.82
CA PHE A 775 15.82 2.20 24.78
C PHE A 775 14.60 1.74 25.57
N LEU A 776 14.20 0.48 25.34
CA LEU A 776 13.09 -0.19 26.03
C LEU A 776 13.33 -0.29 27.53
N ASP A 777 14.53 -0.68 27.96
CA ASP A 777 14.86 -0.90 29.38
C ASP A 777 15.05 0.41 30.14
N THR A 778 15.68 1.42 29.51
CA THR A 778 16.08 2.66 30.21
C THR A 778 14.99 3.73 30.16
N TYR A 779 14.43 4.00 28.99
CA TYR A 779 13.53 5.15 28.80
C TYR A 779 12.07 4.73 28.93
N MET A 780 11.63 3.68 28.24
CA MET A 780 10.26 3.18 28.36
C MET A 780 10.06 2.31 29.62
N ASN A 781 11.14 1.66 30.10
CA ASN A 781 11.16 0.65 31.16
C ASN A 781 10.06 -0.41 30.99
N VAL A 782 10.06 -1.05 29.81
CA VAL A 782 9.13 -2.12 29.44
C VAL A 782 9.88 -3.38 29.02
N VAL A 783 9.29 -4.54 29.29
CA VAL A 783 9.78 -5.84 28.86
C VAL A 783 8.90 -6.35 27.73
N PHE A 784 9.48 -6.45 26.53
CA PHE A 784 8.84 -7.11 25.39
C PHE A 784 8.67 -8.62 25.66
N SER A 785 7.49 -9.16 25.36
CA SER A 785 7.18 -10.58 25.53
C SER A 785 6.70 -11.27 24.25
N THR A 786 5.86 -10.60 23.44
CA THR A 786 5.32 -11.13 22.17
C THR A 786 4.82 -9.96 21.32
N ALA A 787 4.89 -10.05 19.99
CA ALA A 787 4.30 -9.05 19.09
C ALA A 787 2.76 -9.19 18.97
N ASN A 788 2.18 -10.22 19.58
CA ASN A 788 0.74 -10.47 19.51
C ASN A 788 0.21 -11.17 20.76
N ILE A 789 -0.71 -10.51 21.48
CA ILE A 789 -1.39 -11.09 22.66
C ILE A 789 -2.78 -11.67 22.38
N LEU A 790 -3.29 -11.69 21.14
CA LEU A 790 -4.67 -12.09 20.82
C LEU A 790 -5.07 -13.41 21.50
N THR A 791 -4.22 -14.45 21.41
CA THR A 791 -4.46 -15.75 22.05
C THR A 791 -4.57 -15.65 23.58
N SER A 792 -3.83 -14.73 24.18
CA SER A 792 -3.79 -14.50 25.63
C SER A 792 -4.98 -13.69 26.15
N ILE A 793 -5.71 -13.02 25.26
CA ILE A 793 -6.94 -12.28 25.56
C ILE A 793 -8.19 -12.96 25.00
N GLY A 794 -8.12 -14.26 24.67
CA GLY A 794 -9.27 -15.02 24.18
C GLY A 794 -9.68 -14.67 22.75
N ASN A 795 -8.72 -14.30 21.91
CA ASN A 795 -8.89 -13.90 20.50
C ASN A 795 -9.87 -12.73 20.32
N GLN A 796 -9.94 -11.83 21.31
CA GLN A 796 -10.72 -10.60 21.18
C GLN A 796 -9.96 -9.59 20.33
N THR A 797 -10.58 -9.13 19.24
CA THR A 797 -10.08 -8.00 18.43
C THR A 797 -10.49 -6.65 19.00
N SER A 798 -11.33 -6.61 20.03
CA SER A 798 -11.73 -5.36 20.69
C SER A 798 -11.84 -5.57 22.19
N PRO A 799 -10.73 -5.93 22.87
CA PRO A 799 -10.74 -6.19 24.30
C PRO A 799 -11.13 -4.93 25.10
N LEU A 800 -11.85 -5.17 26.20
CA LEU A 800 -11.99 -4.15 27.23
C LEU A 800 -10.63 -3.95 27.93
N VAL A 801 -10.31 -2.71 28.23
CA VAL A 801 -9.14 -2.31 29.00
C VAL A 801 -9.59 -1.70 30.31
N LEU A 802 -9.00 -2.21 31.40
CA LEU A 802 -9.30 -1.79 32.76
C LEU A 802 -8.05 -1.17 33.41
N PRO A 803 -8.14 0.08 33.91
CA PRO A 803 -7.12 0.65 34.79
C PRO A 803 -6.85 -0.21 36.01
N VAL A 804 -5.58 -0.26 36.42
CA VAL A 804 -5.19 -0.90 37.68
C VAL A 804 -5.67 -0.04 38.84
N ALA A 805 -6.36 -0.65 39.81
CA ALA A 805 -6.90 0.09 40.95
C ALA A 805 -5.78 0.80 41.74
N GLY A 806 -5.90 2.13 41.91
CA GLY A 806 -4.94 2.95 42.63
C GLY A 806 -3.71 3.36 41.83
N ASN A 807 -3.73 3.21 40.51
CA ASN A 807 -2.64 3.66 39.65
C ASN A 807 -2.49 5.20 39.65
N SER A 808 -1.32 5.67 39.24
CA SER A 808 -0.95 7.09 39.33
C SER A 808 -1.57 8.01 38.27
N VAL A 809 -2.14 7.47 37.19
CA VAL A 809 -2.52 8.26 35.99
C VAL A 809 -4.02 8.22 35.71
N PHE A 810 -4.62 7.03 35.59
CA PHE A 810 -6.02 6.82 35.22
C PHE A 810 -6.90 6.63 36.47
N PHE A 811 -7.58 7.68 36.89
CA PHE A 811 -8.47 7.71 38.05
C PHE A 811 -9.90 8.19 37.74
N VAL A 812 -10.14 8.76 36.56
CA VAL A 812 -11.43 9.22 36.06
C VAL A 812 -12.02 8.26 35.04
N THR A 813 -11.23 7.81 34.06
CA THR A 813 -11.70 6.89 33.02
C THR A 813 -11.86 5.48 33.61
N PRO A 814 -13.09 4.93 33.70
CA PRO A 814 -13.31 3.67 34.41
C PRO A 814 -12.89 2.43 33.58
N ALA A 815 -13.06 2.49 32.26
CA ALA A 815 -12.65 1.47 31.29
C ALA A 815 -12.67 2.08 29.88
N TRP A 816 -12.06 1.41 28.92
CA TRP A 816 -12.18 1.73 27.50
C TRP A 816 -12.03 0.48 26.65
N ILE A 817 -12.41 0.57 25.37
CA ILE A 817 -12.18 -0.50 24.40
C ILE A 817 -10.91 -0.15 23.62
N ALA A 818 -9.94 -1.07 23.58
CA ALA A 818 -8.85 -1.01 22.62
C ALA A 818 -9.32 -1.73 21.35
N TYR A 819 -9.40 -1.03 20.22
CA TYR A 819 -9.93 -1.57 18.98
C TYR A 819 -8.80 -2.05 18.06
N GLY A 820 -8.68 -3.35 17.92
CA GLY A 820 -7.68 -4.01 17.08
C GLY A 820 -8.10 -4.17 15.61
N GLY A 821 -9.16 -3.50 15.14
CA GLY A 821 -9.61 -3.65 13.76
C GLY A 821 -10.12 -5.06 13.43
N CYS A 822 -9.90 -5.49 12.19
CA CYS A 822 -10.06 -6.89 11.80
C CYS A 822 -8.94 -7.74 12.41
N PRO A 823 -9.17 -9.03 12.71
CA PRO A 823 -8.11 -9.94 13.14
C PRO A 823 -6.92 -9.90 12.17
N GLY A 824 -5.69 -9.72 12.67
CA GLY A 824 -4.47 -9.71 11.85
C GLY A 824 -4.09 -8.37 11.24
N ILE A 825 -4.85 -7.28 11.49
CA ILE A 825 -4.47 -5.92 11.07
C ILE A 825 -3.85 -5.16 12.23
N ASN A 826 -4.53 -5.07 13.37
CA ASN A 826 -3.89 -4.63 14.60
C ASN A 826 -3.77 -5.83 15.53
N ASN A 827 -2.53 -6.19 15.81
CA ASN A 827 -2.22 -7.06 16.92
C ASN A 827 -2.20 -6.19 18.17
N PHE A 828 -1.58 -6.67 19.24
CA PHE A 828 -1.38 -5.87 20.44
C PHE A 828 -0.05 -6.34 21.00
N ASP A 829 0.91 -5.44 21.12
CA ASP A 829 2.21 -5.77 21.67
C ASP A 829 2.07 -6.29 23.12
N GLY A 830 2.65 -7.46 23.36
CA GLY A 830 2.71 -8.09 24.66
C GLY A 830 3.82 -7.49 25.50
N VAL A 831 3.48 -6.47 26.29
CA VAL A 831 4.44 -5.74 27.13
C VAL A 831 4.19 -5.92 28.62
N GLN A 832 5.26 -5.95 29.40
CA GLN A 832 5.21 -5.90 30.86
C GLN A 832 5.93 -4.66 31.36
N ALA A 833 5.46 -4.09 32.49
CA ALA A 833 6.22 -3.07 33.19
C ALA A 833 7.53 -3.66 33.72
N GLY A 834 8.66 -3.00 33.46
CA GLY A 834 9.97 -3.38 33.98
C GLY A 834 10.12 -3.13 35.48
N GLU A 835 11.30 -3.41 36.03
CA GLU A 835 11.54 -3.23 37.47
C GLU A 835 11.46 -1.74 37.84
N GLY A 836 10.64 -1.43 38.85
CA GLY A 836 10.41 -0.05 39.30
C GLY A 836 9.41 0.74 38.45
N ALA A 837 9.02 0.25 37.27
CA ALA A 837 7.94 0.82 36.48
C ALA A 837 6.56 0.41 37.04
N GLU A 838 5.55 1.24 36.76
CA GLU A 838 4.17 1.01 37.17
C GLU A 838 3.34 0.48 36.00
N ARG A 839 2.54 -0.57 36.24
CA ARG A 839 1.49 -0.97 35.28
C ARG A 839 0.22 -0.17 35.54
N LEU A 840 -0.20 0.61 34.55
CA LEU A 840 -1.35 1.51 34.65
C LEU A 840 -2.68 0.85 34.26
N ALA A 841 -2.69 -0.04 33.25
CA ALA A 841 -3.91 -0.68 32.75
C ALA A 841 -3.68 -2.12 32.26
N ARG A 842 -4.76 -2.87 32.06
CA ARG A 842 -4.74 -4.28 31.63
C ARG A 842 -5.85 -4.58 30.61
N PHE A 843 -5.52 -5.42 29.62
CA PHE A 843 -6.52 -6.06 28.76
C PHE A 843 -7.32 -7.10 29.54
N THR A 844 -8.60 -7.26 29.22
CA THR A 844 -9.42 -8.37 29.72
C THR A 844 -9.48 -9.53 28.75
N ASN A 845 -9.78 -10.73 29.25
CA ASN A 845 -10.22 -11.86 28.43
C ASN A 845 -11.71 -11.75 28.07
N ASP A 846 -12.22 -12.73 27.32
CA ASP A 846 -13.63 -12.86 26.86
C ASP A 846 -14.68 -12.84 27.98
N SER A 847 -14.24 -13.05 29.22
CA SER A 847 -15.07 -13.06 30.43
C SER A 847 -15.01 -11.73 31.19
N GLY A 848 -14.34 -10.71 30.63
CA GLY A 848 -14.15 -9.40 31.26
C GLY A 848 -13.16 -9.40 32.43
N VAL A 849 -12.33 -10.44 32.56
CA VAL A 849 -11.35 -10.58 33.64
C VAL A 849 -9.97 -10.13 33.12
N PRO A 850 -9.22 -9.26 33.85
CA PRO A 850 -7.90 -8.85 33.42
C PRO A 850 -6.95 -10.04 33.19
N SER A 851 -6.26 -10.05 32.04
CA SER A 851 -5.19 -11.00 31.74
C SER A 851 -3.98 -10.64 32.61
N TYR A 852 -3.42 -11.62 33.34
CA TYR A 852 -2.55 -11.31 34.48
C TYR A 852 -1.12 -10.87 34.10
N ASP A 853 -0.68 -11.16 32.87
CA ASP A 853 0.74 -11.05 32.48
C ASP A 853 1.06 -9.78 31.67
N TYR A 854 0.16 -9.30 30.80
CA TYR A 854 0.42 -8.15 29.93
C TYR A 854 -0.16 -6.83 30.46
N SER A 855 0.44 -5.72 30.04
CA SER A 855 0.03 -4.36 30.37
C SER A 855 -0.64 -3.72 29.16
N ALA A 856 -1.74 -2.99 29.37
CA ALA A 856 -2.35 -2.15 28.35
C ALA A 856 -1.87 -0.69 28.45
N ALA A 857 -1.10 -0.36 29.49
CA ALA A 857 -0.37 0.89 29.65
C ALA A 857 0.66 0.73 30.78
N THR A 858 1.83 1.35 30.63
CA THR A 858 2.91 1.39 31.63
C THR A 858 3.37 2.82 31.88
N LEU A 859 4.01 3.04 33.03
CA LEU A 859 4.64 4.29 33.42
C LEU A 859 6.05 4.02 33.93
N ASN A 860 7.03 4.69 33.34
CA ASN A 860 8.37 4.85 33.88
C ASN A 860 8.53 6.27 34.45
N VAL A 861 9.11 6.35 35.64
CA VAL A 861 9.60 7.62 36.20
C VAL A 861 11.11 7.51 36.30
N MET A 862 11.81 8.18 35.38
CA MET A 862 13.26 8.14 35.28
C MET A 862 13.92 8.82 36.48
N ASP A 863 15.20 8.52 36.71
CA ASP A 863 15.99 9.12 37.81
C ASP A 863 16.09 10.65 37.74
N ASN A 864 16.01 11.23 36.54
CA ASN A 864 15.99 12.68 36.31
C ASN A 864 14.59 13.30 36.51
N GLY A 865 13.57 12.50 36.82
CA GLY A 865 12.20 12.94 37.06
C GLY A 865 11.29 12.91 35.83
N ASN A 866 11.83 12.60 34.65
CA ASN A 866 11.04 12.47 33.42
C ASN A 866 10.04 11.33 33.53
N LYS A 867 8.81 11.56 33.05
CA LYS A 867 7.73 10.58 33.04
C LYS A 867 7.53 10.07 31.64
N VAL A 868 7.60 8.75 31.45
CA VAL A 868 7.38 8.10 30.16
C VAL A 868 6.21 7.14 30.30
N ILE A 869 5.12 7.39 29.56
CA ILE A 869 3.95 6.51 29.51
C ILE A 869 3.97 5.78 28.17
N THR A 870 3.77 4.46 28.19
CA THR A 870 3.75 3.62 26.99
C THR A 870 2.42 2.87 26.88
N MET A 871 1.81 2.86 25.70
CA MET A 871 0.67 2.01 25.35
C MET A 871 1.03 1.12 24.14
N PRO A 872 0.85 -0.22 24.24
CA PRO A 872 1.13 -1.17 23.15
C PRO A 872 0.00 -1.25 22.10
N TYR A 873 -0.64 -0.12 21.86
CA TYR A 873 -1.66 0.15 20.86
C TYR A 873 -1.81 1.67 20.78
N ASP A 874 -2.34 2.15 19.67
CA ASP A 874 -2.47 3.59 19.48
C ASP A 874 -3.70 4.20 20.20
N LEU A 875 -3.56 5.44 20.68
CA LEU A 875 -4.65 6.22 21.24
C LEU A 875 -5.81 6.37 20.23
N MET A 876 -5.53 6.47 18.93
CA MET A 876 -6.58 6.59 17.90
C MET A 876 -7.54 5.40 17.91
N PHE A 877 -7.08 4.23 18.36
CA PHE A 877 -7.87 3.01 18.47
C PHE A 877 -8.59 2.83 19.81
N ILE A 878 -8.67 3.88 20.64
CA ILE A 878 -9.46 3.86 21.88
C ILE A 878 -10.91 4.26 21.59
N HIS A 879 -11.85 3.38 21.94
CA HIS A 879 -13.28 3.67 21.89
C HIS A 879 -13.90 3.74 23.28
N THR A 880 -14.96 4.55 23.38
CA THR A 880 -15.77 4.62 24.60
C THR A 880 -16.58 3.35 24.74
N ASP A 881 -16.40 2.66 25.86
CA ASP A 881 -17.32 1.59 26.27
C ASP A 881 -18.67 2.20 26.67
N PRO A 882 -19.79 1.87 25.99
CA PRO A 882 -21.12 2.37 26.32
C PRO A 882 -21.57 2.03 27.75
N GLU A 883 -21.02 0.99 28.37
CA GLU A 883 -21.35 0.61 29.75
C GLU A 883 -20.51 1.38 30.79
N ASN A 884 -19.39 1.97 30.37
CA ASN A 884 -18.38 2.59 31.23
C ASN A 884 -17.98 4.00 30.72
N ILE A 885 -18.97 4.83 30.42
CA ILE A 885 -18.76 6.19 29.90
C ILE A 885 -18.03 7.06 30.95
N PRO A 886 -16.96 7.79 30.58
CA PRO A 886 -16.29 8.73 31.48
C PRO A 886 -17.25 9.79 32.02
N GLY A 887 -17.17 10.08 33.32
CA GLY A 887 -18.02 11.10 33.97
C GLY A 887 -17.70 12.55 33.57
N SER A 888 -16.69 12.77 32.73
CA SER A 888 -16.20 14.08 32.25
C SER A 888 -17.06 14.67 31.12
N GLY A 889 -17.90 13.87 30.46
CA GLY A 889 -18.60 14.26 29.22
C GLY A 889 -17.73 14.18 27.96
N LEU A 890 -16.48 13.72 28.10
CA LEU A 890 -15.56 13.43 26.99
C LEU A 890 -15.66 11.96 26.58
N SER A 891 -15.20 11.63 25.37
CA SER A 891 -14.96 10.22 24.98
C SER A 891 -13.91 9.59 25.89
N ALA A 892 -13.85 8.25 25.93
CA ALA A 892 -12.78 7.55 26.65
C ALA A 892 -11.40 7.95 26.12
N ARG A 893 -11.25 8.07 24.80
CA ARG A 893 -10.01 8.53 24.15
C ARG A 893 -9.54 9.89 24.66
N ALA A 894 -10.41 10.89 24.58
CA ALA A 894 -10.08 12.24 25.03
C ALA A 894 -9.88 12.31 26.56
N SER A 895 -10.59 11.47 27.33
CA SER A 895 -10.40 11.38 28.78
C SER A 895 -9.03 10.77 29.14
N VAL A 896 -8.63 9.68 28.47
CA VAL A 896 -7.32 9.05 28.63
C VAL A 896 -6.20 10.05 28.32
N LEU A 897 -6.28 10.75 27.18
CA LEU A 897 -5.31 11.77 26.81
C LEU A 897 -5.25 12.89 27.85
N LYS A 898 -6.40 13.38 28.32
CA LYS A 898 -6.48 14.41 29.36
C LYS A 898 -5.81 13.97 30.67
N GLU A 899 -6.01 12.72 31.09
CA GLU A 899 -5.41 12.18 32.31
C GLU A 899 -3.89 12.04 32.19
N VAL A 900 -3.39 11.61 31.02
CA VAL A 900 -1.95 11.59 30.69
C VAL A 900 -1.34 13.00 30.81
N LEU A 901 -1.94 13.98 30.14
CA LEU A 901 -1.46 15.36 30.17
C LEU A 901 -1.53 15.98 31.58
N SER A 902 -2.63 15.73 32.31
CA SER A 902 -2.75 16.16 33.71
C SER A 902 -1.65 15.56 34.58
N TYR A 903 -1.30 14.28 34.36
CA TYR A 903 -0.19 13.63 35.08
C TYR A 903 1.18 14.23 34.73
N PHE A 904 1.36 14.68 33.49
CA PHE A 904 2.55 15.44 33.07
C PHE A 904 2.60 16.86 33.67
N GLY A 905 1.56 17.32 34.35
CA GLY A 905 1.48 18.66 34.94
C GLY A 905 0.94 19.71 33.97
N LEU A 906 0.25 19.26 32.92
CA LEU A 906 -0.42 20.08 31.93
C LEU A 906 -1.94 20.12 32.22
N ASP A 907 -2.29 20.66 33.38
CA ASP A 907 -3.67 20.82 33.84
C ASP A 907 -4.07 22.31 33.93
N ASP A 908 -4.04 23.01 32.79
CA ASP A 908 -4.46 24.42 32.76
C ASP A 908 -6.00 24.53 32.84
N PRO A 909 -6.57 25.15 33.90
CA PRO A 909 -8.01 25.33 34.02
C PRO A 909 -8.61 26.25 32.94
N SER A 910 -7.78 27.01 32.22
CA SER A 910 -8.18 27.85 31.11
C SER A 910 -8.47 27.07 29.84
N TRP A 911 -7.94 25.85 29.69
CA TRP A 911 -8.32 24.92 28.63
C TRP A 911 -9.77 24.52 28.86
N GLN A 912 -10.68 25.17 28.13
CA GLN A 912 -12.09 24.83 28.20
C GLN A 912 -12.29 23.62 27.30
N PRO A 913 -12.59 22.43 27.86
CA PRO A 913 -12.91 21.29 27.04
C PRO A 913 -14.14 21.66 26.22
N THR A 914 -14.04 21.57 24.90
CA THR A 914 -15.22 21.68 24.06
C THR A 914 -15.98 20.37 24.26
N PRO A 915 -17.20 20.39 24.84
CA PRO A 915 -17.97 19.18 24.93
C PRO A 915 -18.18 18.71 23.50
N VAL A 916 -17.74 17.48 23.20
CA VAL A 916 -18.17 16.78 21.99
C VAL A 916 -19.69 16.96 21.95
N PRO A 917 -20.29 17.50 20.86
CA PRO A 917 -21.72 17.41 20.69
C PRO A 917 -22.02 15.93 20.80
N GLY A 918 -22.57 15.50 21.94
CA GLY A 918 -22.80 14.08 22.20
C GLY A 918 -23.48 13.56 20.95
N VAL A 919 -22.91 12.52 20.33
CA VAL A 919 -23.56 11.87 19.19
C VAL A 919 -24.85 11.31 19.76
N GLU A 920 -25.89 12.14 19.74
CA GLU A 920 -27.19 11.81 20.26
C GLU A 920 -27.73 10.76 19.30
N GLN A 921 -27.42 9.48 19.56
CA GLN A 921 -27.84 8.42 18.67
C GLN A 921 -29.37 8.34 18.63
N PHE A 922 -29.91 8.01 17.46
CA PHE A 922 -31.33 7.74 17.35
C PHE A 922 -31.62 6.39 18.01
N TYR A 923 -32.48 6.40 19.04
CA TYR A 923 -32.97 5.17 19.63
C TYR A 923 -34.47 5.24 19.83
N ALA A 924 -35.12 4.08 19.89
CA ALA A 924 -36.47 3.95 20.41
C ALA A 924 -36.59 2.69 21.27
N LYS A 925 -37.21 2.78 22.44
CA LYS A 925 -37.42 1.68 23.40
C LYS A 925 -38.81 1.75 24.01
N ASN A 926 -39.48 0.62 24.21
CA ASN A 926 -40.80 0.59 24.83
C ASN A 926 -40.78 -0.04 26.24
N TYR A 927 -41.49 0.57 27.19
CA TYR A 927 -41.75 -0.02 28.51
C TYR A 927 -43.12 0.38 29.08
N PRO A 928 -43.78 -0.48 29.87
CA PRO A 928 -43.39 -1.87 30.16
C PRO A 928 -43.51 -2.77 28.92
N ASN A 929 -42.84 -3.93 28.94
CA ASN A 929 -42.96 -5.00 27.94
C ASN A 929 -42.74 -6.36 28.62
N PRO A 930 -43.77 -7.22 28.79
CA PRO A 930 -45.13 -7.09 28.29
C PRO A 930 -45.93 -5.93 28.93
N PHE A 931 -47.01 -5.48 28.28
CA PHE A 931 -47.85 -4.36 28.74
C PHE A 931 -49.35 -4.68 28.70
N ASN A 932 -50.15 -3.97 29.52
CA ASN A 932 -51.62 -4.11 29.60
C ASN A 932 -52.33 -2.77 29.93
N PRO A 933 -53.17 -2.20 29.04
CA PRO A 933 -53.10 -2.27 27.59
C PRO A 933 -52.19 -1.17 27.00
N THR A 934 -51.48 -0.40 27.83
CA THR A 934 -50.65 0.74 27.40
C THR A 934 -49.16 0.52 27.60
N THR A 935 -48.34 0.93 26.62
CA THR A 935 -46.86 0.99 26.72
C THR A 935 -46.37 2.36 26.28
N LYS A 936 -45.29 2.84 26.90
CA LYS A 936 -44.60 4.07 26.54
C LYS A 936 -43.45 3.71 25.60
N ILE A 937 -43.40 4.32 24.43
CA ILE A 937 -42.27 4.21 23.50
C ILE A 937 -41.46 5.49 23.62
N GLU A 938 -40.33 5.43 24.31
CA GLU A 938 -39.36 6.52 24.41
C GLU A 938 -38.45 6.51 23.19
N PHE A 939 -38.09 7.69 22.69
CA PHE A 939 -37.16 7.85 21.58
C PHE A 939 -36.27 9.08 21.77
N ASN A 940 -35.13 9.11 21.09
CA ASN A 940 -34.22 10.25 21.06
C ASN A 940 -33.93 10.69 19.64
N MET A 941 -33.97 12.00 19.37
CA MET A 941 -33.71 12.58 18.04
C MET A 941 -32.31 13.22 18.01
N PRO A 942 -31.35 12.71 17.19
CA PRO A 942 -29.99 13.26 17.07
C PRO A 942 -29.95 14.73 16.67
N LYS A 943 -30.87 15.07 15.78
CA LYS A 943 -31.05 16.38 15.17
C LYS A 943 -32.54 16.56 14.89
N ALA A 944 -32.98 17.81 14.78
CA ALA A 944 -34.35 18.09 14.38
C ALA A 944 -34.61 17.49 12.99
N GLY A 945 -35.74 16.80 12.81
CA GLY A 945 -36.03 16.09 11.58
C GLY A 945 -37.35 15.32 11.61
N HIS A 946 -37.64 14.62 10.52
CA HIS A 946 -38.88 13.88 10.36
C HIS A 946 -38.81 12.53 11.08
N LEU A 947 -39.76 12.27 11.98
CA LEU A 947 -39.90 11.02 12.71
C LEU A 947 -41.19 10.31 12.28
N THR A 948 -41.06 9.05 11.90
CA THR A 948 -42.20 8.14 11.71
C THR A 948 -42.12 6.99 12.69
N LEU A 949 -43.23 6.66 13.35
CA LEU A 949 -43.34 5.51 14.25
C LEU A 949 -44.63 4.75 13.96
N LYS A 950 -44.49 3.51 13.52
CA LYS A 950 -45.58 2.66 13.03
C LYS A 950 -45.58 1.33 13.78
N ILE A 951 -46.76 0.78 14.02
CA ILE A 951 -46.96 -0.51 14.69
C ILE A 951 -47.46 -1.54 13.68
N TYR A 952 -46.85 -2.72 13.69
CA TYR A 952 -47.18 -3.85 12.84
C TYR A 952 -47.54 -5.08 13.67
N ASN A 953 -48.37 -5.96 13.12
CA ASN A 953 -48.62 -7.28 13.69
C ASN A 953 -47.59 -8.32 13.18
N VAL A 954 -47.66 -9.55 13.67
CA VAL A 954 -46.75 -10.65 13.29
C VAL A 954 -46.80 -11.04 11.80
N ARG A 955 -47.77 -10.55 11.02
CA ARG A 955 -47.88 -10.78 9.57
C ARG A 955 -47.26 -9.63 8.77
N GLY A 956 -46.72 -8.60 9.42
CA GLY A 956 -46.24 -7.39 8.77
C GLY A 956 -47.36 -6.42 8.37
N GLU A 957 -48.61 -6.67 8.79
CA GLU A 957 -49.72 -5.75 8.50
C GLU A 957 -49.64 -4.54 9.44
N LEU A 958 -49.76 -3.33 8.88
CA LEU A 958 -49.80 -2.08 9.65
C LEU A 958 -51.05 -2.04 10.53
N VAL A 959 -50.84 -1.83 11.83
CA VAL A 959 -51.86 -1.77 12.87
C VAL A 959 -52.21 -0.34 13.22
N LYS A 960 -51.20 0.49 13.46
CA LYS A 960 -51.37 1.89 13.86
C LYS A 960 -50.17 2.75 13.48
N THR A 961 -50.40 3.96 12.98
CA THR A 961 -49.35 4.99 12.90
C THR A 961 -49.43 5.86 14.14
N LEU A 962 -48.37 5.87 14.94
CA LEU A 962 -48.34 6.64 16.20
C LEU A 962 -47.86 8.06 15.98
N ILE A 963 -46.82 8.26 15.18
CA ILE A 963 -46.30 9.58 14.83
C ILE A 963 -45.78 9.58 13.40
N ASP A 964 -45.96 10.70 12.71
CA ASP A 964 -45.52 10.95 11.33
C ASP A 964 -45.41 12.48 11.13
N GLU A 965 -44.42 13.11 11.76
CA GLU A 965 -44.26 14.57 11.77
C GLU A 965 -42.81 15.02 12.00
N GLN A 966 -42.55 16.33 11.96
CA GLN A 966 -41.25 16.92 12.29
C GLN A 966 -41.09 17.03 13.81
N ARG A 967 -39.94 16.59 14.35
CA ARG A 967 -39.61 16.67 15.78
C ARG A 967 -38.31 17.44 16.00
N ALA A 968 -38.22 18.11 17.13
CA ALA A 968 -36.98 18.72 17.59
C ALA A 968 -35.96 17.64 18.02
N ALA A 969 -34.69 18.02 18.11
CA ALA A 969 -33.66 17.18 18.70
C ALA A 969 -33.94 16.91 20.20
N GLY A 970 -33.42 15.79 20.71
CA GLY A 970 -33.53 15.37 22.10
C GLY A 970 -34.57 14.28 22.38
N ALA A 971 -34.66 13.90 23.66
CA ALA A 971 -35.46 12.77 24.12
C ALA A 971 -36.95 13.13 24.27
N ASP A 972 -37.83 12.24 23.80
CA ASP A 972 -39.28 12.37 23.92
C ASP A 972 -39.96 10.98 23.93
N HIS A 973 -41.29 10.93 23.94
CA HIS A 973 -42.03 9.67 23.99
C HIS A 973 -43.42 9.74 23.36
N ILE A 974 -43.94 8.56 23.01
CA ILE A 974 -45.31 8.37 22.58
C ILE A 974 -45.95 7.15 23.24
N MET A 975 -47.26 7.22 23.50
CA MET A 975 -48.01 6.13 24.13
C MET A 975 -48.75 5.31 23.07
N TRP A 976 -48.65 3.99 23.18
CA TRP A 976 -49.59 3.08 22.51
C TRP A 976 -50.56 2.50 23.52
N ASP A 977 -51.84 2.44 23.16
CA ASP A 977 -52.96 1.97 24.00
C ASP A 977 -53.54 0.61 23.56
N GLY A 978 -52.83 -0.11 22.69
CA GLY A 978 -53.30 -1.41 22.19
C GLY A 978 -54.53 -1.30 21.30
N THR A 979 -54.68 -0.19 20.56
CA THR A 979 -55.70 0.01 19.51
C THR A 979 -55.07 0.10 18.12
N ASN A 980 -55.87 -0.10 17.07
CA ASN A 980 -55.48 0.16 15.68
C ASN A 980 -55.82 1.59 15.24
N ASP A 981 -55.55 1.96 13.98
CA ASP A 981 -55.88 3.29 13.41
C ASP A 981 -57.37 3.64 13.45
N LEU A 982 -58.27 2.65 13.55
CA LEU A 982 -59.72 2.85 13.70
C LEU A 982 -60.15 3.02 15.17
N GLY A 983 -59.20 3.13 16.11
CA GLY A 983 -59.46 3.19 17.55
C GLY A 983 -60.02 1.89 18.14
N SER A 984 -60.02 0.79 17.38
CA SER A 984 -60.51 -0.50 17.84
C SER A 984 -59.42 -1.26 18.60
N PRO A 985 -59.71 -1.85 19.77
CA PRO A 985 -58.72 -2.62 20.52
C PRO A 985 -58.22 -3.84 19.73
N VAL A 986 -56.91 -4.08 19.70
CA VAL A 986 -56.30 -5.25 19.03
C VAL A 986 -56.18 -6.45 19.96
N SER A 987 -56.04 -7.67 19.46
CA SER A 987 -55.96 -8.87 20.32
C SER A 987 -54.67 -8.92 21.16
N SER A 988 -54.68 -9.60 22.32
CA SER A 988 -53.44 -9.97 23.02
C SER A 988 -52.51 -10.70 22.05
N GLY A 989 -51.21 -10.40 22.09
CA GLY A 989 -50.26 -10.96 21.13
C GLY A 989 -48.97 -10.17 21.02
N VAL A 990 -48.13 -10.61 20.09
CA VAL A 990 -46.87 -9.94 19.74
C VAL A 990 -47.12 -8.92 18.64
N TYR A 991 -46.53 -7.75 18.81
CA TYR A 991 -46.52 -6.65 17.85
C TYR A 991 -45.09 -6.15 17.69
N PHE A 992 -44.84 -5.41 16.63
CA PHE A 992 -43.56 -4.73 16.40
C PHE A 992 -43.85 -3.25 16.19
N TYR A 993 -42.98 -2.37 16.67
CA TYR A 993 -42.97 -1.01 16.14
C TYR A 993 -41.69 -0.78 15.34
N GLU A 994 -41.80 0.09 14.35
CA GLU A 994 -40.72 0.61 13.54
C GLU A 994 -40.68 2.12 13.74
N ALA A 995 -39.53 2.65 14.13
CA ALA A 995 -39.27 4.08 14.22
C ALA A 995 -38.18 4.46 13.19
N ARG A 996 -38.41 5.50 12.38
CA ARG A 996 -37.44 5.99 11.39
C ARG A 996 -37.20 7.48 11.57
N ALA A 997 -35.93 7.88 11.66
CA ALA A 997 -35.50 9.28 11.64
C ALA A 997 -34.01 9.36 11.26
N ALA A 998 -33.59 10.50 10.70
CA ALA A 998 -32.18 10.80 10.41
C ALA A 998 -31.41 9.74 9.58
N GLY A 999 -32.09 8.96 8.74
CA GLY A 999 -31.48 7.86 7.96
C GLY A 999 -31.41 6.53 8.70
N GLU A 1000 -31.76 6.51 9.99
CA GLU A 1000 -31.74 5.34 10.86
C GLU A 1000 -33.14 4.70 11.04
N VAL A 1001 -33.16 3.40 11.35
CA VAL A 1001 -34.37 2.61 11.56
C VAL A 1001 -34.23 1.75 12.82
N SER A 1002 -35.15 1.91 13.78
CA SER A 1002 -35.23 1.11 15.01
C SER A 1002 -36.49 0.26 15.02
N VAL A 1003 -36.34 -1.07 15.04
CA VAL A 1003 -37.46 -2.03 15.11
C VAL A 1003 -37.41 -2.83 16.40
N ASN A 1004 -38.49 -2.81 17.18
CA ASN A 1004 -38.53 -3.52 18.46
C ASN A 1004 -39.85 -4.28 18.67
N LYS A 1005 -39.74 -5.41 19.36
CA LYS A 1005 -40.85 -6.32 19.68
C LYS A 1005 -41.58 -5.85 20.93
N MET A 1006 -42.92 -5.86 20.89
CA MET A 1006 -43.82 -5.58 22.02
C MET A 1006 -44.77 -6.75 22.28
N ALA A 1007 -45.07 -7.04 23.53
CA ALA A 1007 -46.04 -8.06 23.94
C ALA A 1007 -47.23 -7.42 24.67
N LEU A 1008 -48.40 -7.41 24.02
CA LEU A 1008 -49.66 -6.97 24.61
C LEU A 1008 -50.36 -8.13 25.31
N VAL A 1009 -50.64 -7.97 26.60
CA VAL A 1009 -51.40 -8.92 27.43
C VAL A 1009 -52.66 -8.21 27.90
N LYS A 1010 -53.84 -8.70 27.51
CA LYS A 1010 -55.13 -8.21 28.02
C LYS A 1010 -55.65 -9.09 29.15
#